data_AF-A0A972JG50-F1
#
_entry.id   AF-A0A972JG50-F1
#
_cell.length_a   1.000
_cell.length_b   1.000
_cell.length_c   1.000
_cell.angle_alpha   90.00
_cell.angle_beta   90.00
_cell.angle_gamma   90.00
#
_symmetry.space_group_name_H-M   'P 1'
#
loop_
_entity.id
_entity.type
_entity.pdbx_description
1 polymer ?
#
loop_
_entity_poly.entity_id
_entity_poly.type
_entity_poly.pdbx_seq_one_letter_code
_entity_poly.pdbx_strand_id
1 'polypeptide(L)'
;MKQLFTLLLFVVTGICIGQPGRKDPTFNLSGHAEGTDDSVYATAVEPSGIIVAGGIFTSYNGTPVGRIARIYTDGSLITGFNTGTGFNAAVQDIEIQPDGKIIVAGLFTSYNGTSVGRIVRLNQDGTLDSGFAGSGTGADFDIFDVNLLADGSIMIAGRFYNYNGHPSKQIARLFSDGSFDSSFDVGGGPNLAVYKIVQESDGSFLIGGDFQTYGPNQAYYIARINNDGSFNTEFLGRPNYNVREIYVQPSGKILIGGQFNTAGGFGGPDYAGLARYNYNGTLDTSFPNVLPLGSVPYHIIGQPDGKLIISGYVPGAPGVFPKNIVRLSEDGVLDTTFDSGTGTAIAFGGTSLMSNGQIIVGGYFDSYNGQPAGNIARLNSDATLDQTFNQLPAGSGGPDFTVSTIALQPDGRLVANGVETNSGPNDGLKRYFSTGDADTSFYTGSFDGSVTHIELQSDGKFLVMGNFNQFAGTISRKIVRLLADGSYDNSFFSVFEETATLKQVIVQPDGKILVMGGLDFNGMQRQLIRLNEDGSYDDTFNDGLAGGWNLYGMLQQADGKIILTGDFWEYNYQLASNRIRLNPDGTIDSAFLPYTNDYQTDLIQAQPDGKFLESGYRMDTFEWYVVRFNADGSLDTTFQQVDVQSVKDMDVQADGKIVIVGNFDYVNGVDRFGVARLLTDGTVDMGFDSSLDYGLNGYTNALAIQPDGQILIGGNFEYYNGLPYPFLGRLNGGDGPNGSTSVTGYSGNGQYCAGGTVDIDYTATGTFDPANQFELHLSDANGQFPGTVIGTSTSFPSGTITGTIPSNATAGSSYKFRVDATSPTTTGTAYPLTFNVGTETLYYLDADADGYGNPDITTSACFLPAGYAANNSDCDDTNAANHEGYPFYVDADGDGFGSTAQQTVCTANANVAPTGFSLNNTDCDDTNAANHEGYPFYVDADGDGFGSTAQQTVCTANPNVAPTGFSLNNTDCDDTNAANHEGYPFYVDADGDGFGSTTQQTVCTANPNVAPAGFSLDNTDCDDTNA
;
A
#
# COMPACT_ATOMS: atom_id res chain seq x y z
N MET A 1 -30.31 -50.53 -14.97
CA MET A 1 -29.52 -50.27 -16.20
C MET A 1 -29.22 -48.78 -16.21
N LYS A 2 -28.03 -48.38 -15.71
CA LYS A 2 -26.84 -48.01 -16.51
C LYS A 2 -27.15 -46.80 -17.41
N GLN A 3 -26.82 -45.59 -16.94
CA GLN A 3 -25.54 -44.88 -17.15
C GLN A 3 -25.43 -44.29 -18.56
N LEU A 4 -25.49 -42.96 -18.66
CA LEU A 4 -24.48 -42.10 -19.31
C LEU A 4 -24.98 -40.64 -19.26
N PHE A 5 -24.40 -39.80 -18.41
CA PHE A 5 -24.28 -38.37 -18.69
C PHE A 5 -22.81 -38.01 -18.49
N THR A 6 -22.20 -37.61 -19.60
CA THR A 6 -20.80 -37.27 -19.75
C THR A 6 -20.51 -36.00 -18.96
N LEU A 7 -19.81 -36.15 -17.83
CA LEU A 7 -19.19 -35.03 -17.12
C LEU A 7 -17.88 -34.70 -17.86
N LEU A 8 -17.82 -33.51 -18.44
CA LEU A 8 -16.62 -32.97 -19.06
C LEU A 8 -15.61 -32.68 -17.93
N LEU A 9 -14.68 -33.61 -17.73
CA LEU A 9 -13.59 -33.49 -16.76
C LEU A 9 -12.58 -32.46 -17.31
N PHE A 10 -12.72 -31.19 -16.90
CA PHE A 10 -11.60 -30.25 -16.95
C PHE A 10 -10.64 -30.67 -15.83
N VAL A 11 -9.59 -31.41 -16.20
CA VAL A 11 -8.39 -31.51 -15.38
C VAL A 11 -7.72 -30.15 -15.44
N VAL A 12 -8.09 -29.26 -14.52
CA VAL A 12 -7.20 -28.18 -14.12
C VAL A 12 -6.17 -28.85 -13.23
N THR A 13 -4.99 -29.09 -13.77
CA THR A 13 -3.79 -29.32 -12.96
C THR A 13 -3.65 -28.10 -12.06
N GLY A 14 -4.08 -28.24 -10.81
CA GLY A 14 -3.83 -27.25 -9.78
C GLY A 14 -2.32 -27.12 -9.65
N ILE A 15 -1.80 -26.00 -10.14
CA ILE A 15 -0.42 -25.61 -9.92
C ILE A 15 -0.29 -25.41 -8.41
N CYS A 16 0.48 -26.28 -7.77
CA CYS A 16 1.02 -26.04 -6.43
C CYS A 16 1.80 -24.73 -6.51
N ILE A 17 1.30 -23.67 -5.88
CA ILE A 17 2.11 -22.48 -5.65
C ILE A 17 2.69 -22.64 -4.24
N GLY A 18 3.80 -23.36 -4.13
CA GLY A 18 4.69 -23.16 -2.99
C GLY A 18 5.37 -21.79 -3.12
N GLN A 19 5.95 -21.25 -2.04
CA GLN A 19 7.03 -20.25 -2.16
C GLN A 19 8.33 -20.83 -1.61
N PRO A 20 9.16 -21.38 -2.51
CA PRO A 20 10.34 -22.13 -2.07
C PRO A 20 11.61 -21.74 -2.88
N GLY A 21 12.83 -21.94 -2.36
CA GLY A 21 14.13 -21.69 -3.06
C GLY A 21 14.37 -20.33 -3.75
N ARG A 22 13.46 -19.35 -3.62
CA ARG A 22 13.44 -18.11 -4.41
C ARG A 22 14.69 -17.25 -4.17
N LYS A 23 14.96 -16.34 -5.12
CA LYS A 23 15.91 -15.22 -4.95
C LYS A 23 15.83 -14.71 -3.53
N ASP A 24 16.95 -14.55 -2.86
CA ASP A 24 16.97 -13.53 -1.84
C ASP A 24 17.04 -12.15 -2.53
N PRO A 25 15.95 -11.36 -2.54
CA PRO A 25 15.93 -10.05 -3.20
C PRO A 25 16.87 -9.05 -2.52
N THR A 26 17.36 -9.33 -1.31
CA THR A 26 18.34 -8.50 -0.61
C THR A 26 19.78 -8.76 -1.05
N PHE A 27 20.01 -9.81 -1.86
CA PHE A 27 21.29 -10.11 -2.49
C PHE A 27 21.33 -9.53 -3.92
N ASN A 28 21.98 -8.37 -4.05
CA ASN A 28 22.06 -7.63 -5.30
C ASN A 28 23.41 -7.88 -6.00
N LEU A 29 23.36 -8.32 -7.26
CA LEU A 29 24.54 -8.56 -8.10
C LEU A 29 24.53 -7.69 -9.36
N SER A 30 23.48 -6.89 -9.60
CA SER A 30 23.18 -6.41 -10.95
C SER A 30 23.62 -4.99 -11.22
N GLY A 31 24.57 -4.90 -12.15
CA GLY A 31 25.12 -3.76 -12.90
C GLY A 31 24.28 -2.56 -13.23
N HIS A 32 22.96 -2.65 -13.18
CA HIS A 32 22.18 -1.98 -14.21
C HIS A 32 20.90 -1.29 -13.69
N ALA A 33 20.83 0.00 -14.06
CA ALA A 33 19.72 0.94 -14.07
C ALA A 33 18.97 1.16 -12.74
N GLU A 34 19.52 2.08 -11.93
CA GLU A 34 18.80 2.82 -10.90
C GLU A 34 17.69 3.66 -11.55
N GLY A 35 16.45 3.17 -11.63
CA GLY A 35 15.31 3.90 -12.19
C GLY A 35 14.88 3.41 -13.56
N THR A 36 14.67 4.33 -14.51
CA THR A 36 14.04 4.05 -15.81
C THR A 36 15.07 3.77 -16.91
N ASP A 37 14.76 2.84 -17.81
CA ASP A 37 15.62 2.45 -18.94
C ASP A 37 15.69 3.47 -20.09
N ASP A 38 14.84 4.50 -20.07
CA ASP A 38 14.83 5.59 -21.04
C ASP A 38 14.28 6.87 -20.38
N SER A 39 14.11 7.93 -21.17
CA SER A 39 13.81 9.28 -20.74
C SER A 39 12.49 9.37 -19.97
N VAL A 40 12.52 10.07 -18.83
CA VAL A 40 11.34 10.52 -18.09
C VAL A 40 10.95 11.91 -18.59
N TYR A 41 9.71 12.05 -19.05
CA TYR A 41 9.12 13.28 -19.58
C TYR A 41 8.17 13.99 -18.64
N ALA A 42 7.60 13.30 -17.66
CA ALA A 42 6.69 13.88 -16.70
C ALA A 42 6.92 13.29 -15.32
N THR A 43 6.82 14.13 -14.30
CA THR A 43 6.80 13.70 -12.91
C THR A 43 5.68 14.45 -12.18
N ALA A 44 4.94 13.74 -11.35
CA ALA A 44 3.94 14.31 -10.46
C ALA A 44 4.10 13.73 -9.05
N VAL A 45 3.79 14.51 -8.02
CA VAL A 45 3.95 14.09 -6.62
C VAL A 45 2.62 14.20 -5.90
N GLU A 46 2.19 13.09 -5.30
CA GLU A 46 0.98 13.03 -4.50
C GLU A 46 1.17 13.74 -3.15
N PRO A 47 0.09 14.19 -2.49
CA PRO A 47 0.17 14.69 -1.11
C PRO A 47 0.81 13.71 -0.12
N SER A 48 0.72 12.40 -0.42
CA SER A 48 1.34 11.31 0.33
C SER A 48 2.86 11.21 0.16
N GLY A 49 3.44 11.89 -0.84
CA GLY A 49 4.84 11.79 -1.24
C GLY A 49 5.13 10.74 -2.31
N ILE A 50 4.13 9.96 -2.74
CA ILE A 50 4.27 9.04 -3.89
C ILE A 50 4.58 9.84 -5.15
N ILE A 51 5.48 9.32 -5.98
CA ILE A 51 5.90 9.93 -7.23
C ILE A 51 5.30 9.12 -8.38
N VAL A 52 4.75 9.81 -9.38
CA VAL A 52 4.33 9.20 -10.65
C VAL A 52 5.29 9.70 -11.72
N ALA A 53 5.98 8.79 -12.39
CA ALA A 53 6.87 9.09 -13.49
C ALA A 53 6.27 8.59 -14.81
N GLY A 54 6.35 9.39 -15.86
CA GLY A 54 5.91 9.03 -17.21
C GLY A 54 6.95 9.44 -18.25
N GLY A 55 7.08 8.68 -19.32
CA GLY A 55 8.03 8.99 -20.38
C GLY A 55 8.01 8.01 -21.53
N ILE A 56 9.19 7.73 -22.09
CA ILE A 56 9.39 6.72 -23.15
C ILE A 56 9.97 5.40 -22.63
N PHE A 57 10.33 5.34 -21.35
CA PHE A 57 10.85 4.15 -20.70
C PHE A 57 9.88 2.96 -20.75
N THR A 58 10.40 1.76 -20.77
CA THR A 58 9.63 0.50 -20.80
C THR A 58 9.90 -0.39 -19.59
N SER A 59 10.89 -0.03 -18.77
CA SER A 59 11.16 -0.72 -17.52
C SER A 59 11.59 0.27 -16.43
N TYR A 60 11.36 -0.14 -15.18
CA TYR A 60 11.80 0.54 -13.98
C TYR A 60 12.50 -0.47 -13.07
N ASN A 61 13.77 -0.25 -12.72
CA ASN A 61 14.61 -1.20 -11.99
C ASN A 61 14.54 -2.62 -12.60
N GLY A 62 14.55 -2.71 -13.92
CA GLY A 62 14.41 -3.96 -14.68
C GLY A 62 13.00 -4.59 -14.68
N THR A 63 12.04 -4.04 -13.93
CA THR A 63 10.64 -4.48 -13.96
C THR A 63 9.93 -3.85 -15.16
N PRO A 64 9.31 -4.64 -16.07
CA PRO A 64 8.54 -4.09 -17.18
C PRO A 64 7.40 -3.21 -16.67
N VAL A 65 7.30 -2.00 -17.21
CA VAL A 65 6.22 -1.05 -16.91
C VAL A 65 5.78 -0.38 -18.21
N GLY A 66 4.50 -0.08 -18.34
CA GLY A 66 3.96 0.43 -19.59
C GLY A 66 4.14 1.94 -19.78
N ARG A 67 5.37 2.45 -19.70
CA ARG A 67 5.77 3.88 -19.86
C ARG A 67 5.24 4.85 -18.80
N ILE A 68 4.75 4.28 -17.71
CA ILE A 68 4.37 4.98 -16.50
C ILE A 68 4.75 4.10 -15.30
N ALA A 69 5.28 4.71 -14.25
CA ALA A 69 5.64 4.06 -13.01
C ALA A 69 5.13 4.88 -11.84
N ARG A 70 4.60 4.20 -10.82
CA ARG A 70 4.24 4.81 -9.54
C ARG A 70 5.27 4.30 -8.53
N ILE A 71 5.98 5.20 -7.86
CA ILE A 71 7.14 4.88 -7.02
C ILE A 71 7.01 5.51 -5.64
N TYR A 72 7.51 4.82 -4.62
CA TYR A 72 7.58 5.33 -3.26
C TYR A 72 8.64 6.42 -3.15
N THR A 73 8.66 7.12 -2.01
CA THR A 73 9.65 8.16 -1.74
C THR A 73 11.07 7.63 -1.74
N ASP A 74 11.32 6.37 -1.42
CA ASP A 74 12.66 5.78 -1.49
C ASP A 74 13.12 5.43 -2.93
N GLY A 75 12.26 5.64 -3.93
CA GLY A 75 12.54 5.28 -5.32
C GLY A 75 12.18 3.83 -5.67
N SER A 76 11.59 3.06 -4.75
CA SER A 76 11.12 1.71 -5.06
C SER A 76 9.80 1.72 -5.83
N LEU A 77 9.62 0.74 -6.73
CA LEU A 77 8.43 0.60 -7.56
C LEU A 77 7.21 0.10 -6.76
N ILE A 78 6.05 0.73 -6.94
CA ILE A 78 4.78 0.28 -6.36
C ILE A 78 4.19 -0.82 -7.26
N THR A 79 4.36 -2.08 -6.87
CA THR A 79 3.95 -3.26 -7.66
C THR A 79 2.43 -3.44 -7.79
N GLY A 80 1.64 -2.78 -6.95
CA GLY A 80 0.17 -2.77 -7.06
C GLY A 80 -0.40 -1.87 -8.16
N PHE A 81 0.46 -1.16 -8.91
CA PHE A 81 0.07 -0.31 -10.02
C PHE A 81 0.04 -1.10 -11.34
N ASN A 82 -1.11 -1.72 -11.60
CA ASN A 82 -1.33 -2.68 -12.69
C ASN A 82 -1.65 -1.98 -14.01
N THR A 83 -0.62 -1.74 -14.81
CA THR A 83 -0.77 -1.11 -16.13
C THR A 83 -1.01 -2.10 -17.27
N GLY A 84 -0.82 -3.41 -17.02
CA GLY A 84 -0.82 -4.43 -18.07
C GLY A 84 0.29 -4.13 -19.09
N THR A 85 -0.05 -4.01 -20.38
CA THR A 85 0.94 -3.54 -21.38
C THR A 85 1.14 -2.02 -21.37
N GLY A 86 0.34 -1.29 -20.59
CA GLY A 86 0.27 0.16 -20.47
C GLY A 86 0.26 0.91 -21.80
N PHE A 87 0.98 2.03 -21.87
CA PHE A 87 0.97 2.94 -23.01
C PHE A 87 1.83 2.44 -24.18
N ASN A 88 1.35 2.62 -25.41
CA ASN A 88 2.09 2.25 -26.61
C ASN A 88 3.07 3.34 -27.12
N ALA A 89 3.04 4.55 -26.57
CA ALA A 89 3.97 5.64 -26.90
C ALA A 89 4.17 6.57 -25.70
N ALA A 90 4.97 7.63 -25.89
CA ALA A 90 5.41 8.52 -24.82
C ALA A 90 4.27 9.12 -23.99
N VAL A 91 4.42 9.11 -22.67
CA VAL A 91 3.69 10.00 -21.76
C VAL A 91 4.42 11.34 -21.74
N GLN A 92 3.70 12.45 -21.92
CA GLN A 92 4.26 13.81 -21.95
C GLN A 92 3.95 14.59 -20.68
N ASP A 93 2.79 14.36 -20.08
CA ASP A 93 2.39 15.07 -18.87
C ASP A 93 1.47 14.22 -17.98
N ILE A 94 1.51 14.49 -16.68
CA ILE A 94 0.77 13.77 -15.64
C ILE A 94 0.26 14.77 -14.61
N GLU A 95 -1.03 14.71 -14.29
CA GLU A 95 -1.63 15.51 -13.22
C GLU A 95 -2.44 14.62 -12.27
N ILE A 96 -2.31 14.86 -10.96
CA ILE A 96 -2.99 14.07 -9.93
C ILE A 96 -4.21 14.85 -9.44
N GLN A 97 -5.38 14.20 -9.47
CA GLN A 97 -6.62 14.77 -8.97
C GLN A 97 -6.70 14.69 -7.43
N PRO A 98 -7.52 15.54 -6.76
CA PRO A 98 -7.71 15.48 -5.31
C PRO A 98 -8.22 14.13 -4.78
N ASP A 99 -8.93 13.35 -5.60
CA ASP A 99 -9.37 11.98 -5.27
C ASP A 99 -8.25 10.92 -5.49
N GLY A 100 -7.07 11.36 -5.94
CA GLY A 100 -5.90 10.56 -6.24
C GLY A 100 -5.96 9.79 -7.55
N LYS A 101 -6.96 10.05 -8.41
CA LYS A 101 -6.91 9.57 -9.80
C LYS A 101 -5.85 10.34 -10.59
N ILE A 102 -5.34 9.72 -11.65
CA ILE A 102 -4.19 10.22 -12.39
C ILE A 102 -4.63 10.53 -13.82
N ILE A 103 -4.56 11.80 -14.21
CA ILE A 103 -4.72 12.21 -15.61
C ILE A 103 -3.37 12.05 -16.30
N VAL A 104 -3.35 11.36 -17.44
CA VAL A 104 -2.13 11.11 -18.21
C VAL A 104 -2.37 11.54 -19.64
N ALA A 105 -1.46 12.31 -20.21
CA ALA A 105 -1.53 12.79 -21.59
C ALA A 105 -0.22 12.55 -22.35
N GLY A 106 -0.30 12.39 -23.67
CA GLY A 106 0.92 12.21 -24.47
C GLY A 106 0.72 11.85 -25.95
N LEU A 107 1.64 11.02 -26.46
CA LEU A 107 1.71 10.57 -27.86
C LEU A 107 0.98 9.22 -28.07
N PHE A 108 0.53 8.58 -27.00
CA PHE A 108 -0.04 7.23 -27.02
C PHE A 108 -1.44 7.19 -27.66
N THR A 109 -1.77 6.07 -28.26
CA THR A 109 -3.08 5.80 -28.89
C THR A 109 -3.78 4.58 -28.31
N SER A 110 -3.11 3.86 -27.39
CA SER A 110 -3.69 2.76 -26.65
C SER A 110 -3.11 2.66 -25.24
N TYR A 111 -3.93 2.17 -24.31
CA TYR A 111 -3.54 1.77 -22.97
C TYR A 111 -4.02 0.35 -22.67
N ASN A 112 -3.10 -0.55 -22.32
CA ASN A 112 -3.39 -1.96 -22.04
C ASN A 112 -4.24 -2.63 -23.14
N GLY A 113 -3.90 -2.39 -24.42
CA GLY A 113 -4.64 -2.86 -25.58
C GLY A 113 -5.95 -2.13 -25.88
N THR A 114 -6.45 -1.26 -25.00
CA THR A 114 -7.65 -0.44 -25.21
C THR A 114 -7.29 0.83 -25.97
N SER A 115 -8.00 1.15 -27.06
CA SER A 115 -7.78 2.39 -27.82
C SER A 115 -8.21 3.61 -27.01
N VAL A 116 -7.35 4.62 -26.94
CA VAL A 116 -7.59 5.87 -26.21
C VAL A 116 -7.07 7.06 -27.01
N GLY A 117 -7.67 8.24 -26.81
CA GLY A 117 -7.40 9.43 -27.62
C GLY A 117 -6.33 10.36 -27.05
N ARG A 118 -5.15 9.81 -26.71
CA ARG A 118 -3.95 10.54 -26.19
C ARG A 118 -4.09 11.19 -24.81
N ILE A 119 -5.23 10.99 -24.15
CA ILE A 119 -5.48 11.33 -22.75
C ILE A 119 -6.29 10.20 -22.11
N VAL A 120 -5.97 9.86 -20.86
CA VAL A 120 -6.71 8.92 -20.03
C VAL A 120 -6.78 9.40 -18.59
N ARG A 121 -7.75 8.88 -17.83
CA ARG A 121 -7.71 8.89 -16.38
C ARG A 121 -7.49 7.46 -15.89
N LEU A 122 -6.53 7.30 -14.98
CA LEU A 122 -6.24 6.05 -14.31
C LEU A 122 -6.74 6.12 -12.87
N ASN A 123 -7.23 4.99 -12.37
CA ASN A 123 -7.41 4.77 -10.94
C ASN A 123 -6.03 4.61 -10.27
N GLN A 124 -5.99 4.73 -8.94
CA GLN A 124 -4.75 4.60 -8.15
C GLN A 124 -4.03 3.26 -8.32
N ASP A 125 -4.76 2.22 -8.77
CA ASP A 125 -4.24 0.88 -9.04
C ASP A 125 -3.75 0.71 -10.49
N GLY A 126 -3.77 1.77 -11.31
CA GLY A 126 -3.34 1.74 -12.70
C GLY A 126 -4.42 1.26 -13.68
N THR A 127 -5.61 0.88 -13.23
CA THR A 127 -6.69 0.53 -14.15
C THR A 127 -7.28 1.78 -14.82
N LEU A 128 -7.82 1.63 -16.05
CA LEU A 128 -8.54 2.72 -16.71
C LEU A 128 -9.82 3.07 -15.95
N ASP A 129 -10.04 4.37 -15.70
CA ASP A 129 -11.34 4.85 -15.26
C ASP A 129 -12.31 4.92 -16.45
N SER A 130 -13.22 3.95 -16.54
CA SER A 130 -14.24 3.91 -17.59
C SER A 130 -15.19 5.11 -17.58
N GLY A 131 -15.30 5.83 -16.45
CA GLY A 131 -16.09 7.05 -16.34
C GLY A 131 -15.44 8.28 -16.97
N PHE A 132 -14.19 8.19 -17.44
CA PHE A 132 -13.46 9.27 -18.12
C PHE A 132 -13.54 9.19 -19.66
N ALA A 133 -14.52 8.46 -20.18
CA ALA A 133 -14.71 8.30 -21.61
C ALA A 133 -16.03 8.97 -22.03
N GLY A 134 -15.98 10.27 -22.31
CA GLY A 134 -17.06 10.99 -22.99
C GLY A 134 -17.26 10.54 -24.44
N SER A 135 -17.47 9.24 -24.72
CA SER A 135 -17.93 8.65 -26.01
C SER A 135 -17.19 9.02 -27.31
N GLY A 136 -16.08 9.75 -27.28
CA GLY A 136 -15.41 10.31 -28.47
C GLY A 136 -14.01 9.77 -28.76
N THR A 137 -13.39 10.25 -29.84
CA THR A 137 -12.08 9.81 -30.34
C THR A 137 -10.88 10.45 -29.61
N GLY A 138 -11.12 11.33 -28.63
CA GLY A 138 -10.14 12.20 -27.99
C GLY A 138 -9.43 13.13 -28.97
N ALA A 139 -8.17 13.48 -28.68
CA ALA A 139 -7.35 14.35 -29.52
C ALA A 139 -6.80 13.61 -30.74
N ASP A 140 -6.80 14.26 -31.90
CA ASP A 140 -6.30 13.68 -33.16
C ASP A 140 -4.77 13.68 -33.29
N PHE A 141 -4.07 14.48 -32.47
CA PHE A 141 -2.61 14.55 -32.41
C PHE A 141 -2.13 14.78 -30.96
N ASP A 142 -0.81 14.82 -30.78
CA ASP A 142 -0.10 14.86 -29.50
C ASP A 142 -0.60 15.95 -28.53
N ILE A 143 -0.71 15.58 -27.25
CA ILE A 143 -0.92 16.50 -26.11
C ILE A 143 0.40 16.61 -25.36
N PHE A 144 0.80 17.84 -25.01
CA PHE A 144 2.05 18.14 -24.32
C PHE A 144 1.87 18.61 -22.88
N ASP A 145 0.72 19.18 -22.53
CA ASP A 145 0.48 19.74 -21.19
C ASP A 145 -0.99 19.57 -20.82
N VAL A 146 -1.24 19.24 -19.56
CA VAL A 146 -2.57 19.13 -18.95
C VAL A 146 -2.60 19.93 -17.65
N ASN A 147 -3.64 20.73 -17.45
CA ASN A 147 -3.78 21.56 -16.26
C ASN A 147 -5.17 21.34 -15.62
N LEU A 148 -5.18 20.90 -14.36
CA LEU A 148 -6.41 20.70 -13.59
C LEU A 148 -6.86 22.02 -12.95
N LEU A 149 -8.11 22.39 -13.19
CA LEU A 149 -8.69 23.63 -12.66
C LEU A 149 -9.42 23.38 -11.34
N ALA A 150 -9.59 24.45 -10.54
CA ALA A 150 -10.20 24.36 -9.21
C ALA A 150 -11.65 23.87 -9.21
N ASP A 151 -12.38 24.03 -10.32
CA ASP A 151 -13.74 23.53 -10.52
C ASP A 151 -13.79 22.08 -11.03
N GLY A 152 -12.63 21.43 -11.21
CA GLY A 152 -12.49 20.07 -11.70
C GLY A 152 -12.48 19.94 -13.23
N SER A 153 -12.62 21.04 -13.97
CA SER A 153 -12.39 21.04 -15.42
C SER A 153 -10.90 20.89 -15.76
N ILE A 154 -10.61 20.47 -16.98
CA ILE A 154 -9.27 20.11 -17.43
C ILE A 154 -8.92 20.91 -18.68
N MET A 155 -7.80 21.63 -18.65
CA MET A 155 -7.22 22.27 -19.83
C MET A 155 -6.18 21.35 -20.46
N ILE A 156 -6.18 21.25 -21.79
CA ILE A 156 -5.16 20.52 -22.55
C ILE A 156 -4.51 21.43 -23.59
N ALA A 157 -3.20 21.24 -23.80
CA ALA A 157 -2.43 21.94 -24.83
C ALA A 157 -1.53 20.98 -25.62
N GLY A 158 -1.36 21.22 -26.92
CA GLY A 158 -0.52 20.36 -27.77
C GLY A 158 -0.46 20.74 -29.25
N ARG A 159 -0.44 19.71 -30.11
CA ARG A 159 -0.37 19.84 -31.59
C ARG A 159 -1.65 19.40 -32.31
N PHE A 160 -2.68 19.05 -31.57
CA PHE A 160 -3.96 18.60 -32.12
C PHE A 160 -4.75 19.73 -32.82
N TYR A 161 -5.68 19.31 -33.66
CA TYR A 161 -6.61 20.20 -34.37
C TYR A 161 -8.06 19.94 -33.99
N ASN A 162 -8.36 18.73 -33.48
CA ASN A 162 -9.70 18.33 -33.09
C ASN A 162 -9.66 17.54 -31.77
N TYR A 163 -10.73 17.68 -30.99
CA TYR A 163 -10.98 16.87 -29.81
C TYR A 163 -12.39 16.29 -29.90
N ASN A 164 -12.54 14.96 -29.82
CA ASN A 164 -13.82 14.27 -30.02
C ASN A 164 -14.56 14.66 -31.31
N GLY A 165 -13.81 15.01 -32.37
CA GLY A 165 -14.36 15.49 -33.65
C GLY A 165 -14.77 16.97 -33.67
N HIS A 166 -14.67 17.69 -32.56
CA HIS A 166 -14.88 19.14 -32.50
C HIS A 166 -13.59 19.89 -32.86
N PRO A 167 -13.64 20.88 -33.77
CA PRO A 167 -12.47 21.70 -34.09
C PRO A 167 -12.02 22.51 -32.86
N SER A 168 -10.80 22.27 -32.40
CA SER A 168 -10.14 23.06 -31.35
C SER A 168 -8.65 22.98 -31.58
N LYS A 169 -8.06 24.09 -32.01
CA LYS A 169 -6.66 24.12 -32.43
C LYS A 169 -5.74 24.27 -31.23
N GLN A 170 -4.92 23.25 -31.00
CA GLN A 170 -3.84 23.17 -30.00
C GLN A 170 -4.24 23.33 -28.53
N ILE A 171 -5.43 23.85 -28.21
CA ILE A 171 -5.92 24.05 -26.84
C ILE A 171 -7.38 23.61 -26.79
N ALA A 172 -7.81 22.98 -25.70
CA ALA A 172 -9.22 22.71 -25.41
C ALA A 172 -9.48 22.69 -23.90
N ARG A 173 -10.72 23.02 -23.50
CA ARG A 173 -11.23 22.78 -22.15
C ARG A 173 -12.12 21.55 -22.15
N LEU A 174 -11.98 20.72 -21.13
CA LEU A 174 -12.74 19.50 -20.91
C LEU A 174 -13.45 19.58 -19.56
N PHE A 175 -14.62 18.94 -19.46
CA PHE A 175 -15.25 18.69 -18.16
C PHE A 175 -14.49 17.60 -17.39
N SER A 176 -14.83 17.42 -16.11
CA SER A 176 -14.19 16.43 -15.22
C SER A 176 -14.38 14.97 -15.66
N ASP A 177 -15.33 14.71 -16.55
CA ASP A 177 -15.58 13.40 -17.19
C ASP A 177 -14.83 13.21 -18.53
N GLY A 178 -14.05 14.21 -18.95
CA GLY A 178 -13.30 14.20 -20.21
C GLY A 178 -14.11 14.60 -21.45
N SER A 179 -15.37 15.02 -21.30
CA SER A 179 -16.17 15.54 -22.43
C SER A 179 -15.76 16.96 -22.83
N PHE A 180 -15.94 17.33 -24.11
CA PHE A 180 -15.52 18.61 -24.67
C PHE A 180 -16.42 19.76 -24.19
N ASP A 181 -15.82 20.85 -23.69
CA ASP A 181 -16.56 22.05 -23.30
C ASP A 181 -16.62 23.07 -24.45
N SER A 182 -17.76 23.12 -25.14
CA SER A 182 -17.99 24.05 -26.25
C SER A 182 -18.16 25.52 -25.85
N SER A 183 -18.27 25.82 -24.55
CA SER A 183 -18.33 27.21 -24.09
C SER A 183 -16.97 27.93 -24.12
N PHE A 184 -15.89 27.15 -24.24
CA PHE A 184 -14.54 27.66 -24.44
C PHE A 184 -14.20 27.65 -25.94
N ASP A 185 -14.29 28.81 -26.59
CA ASP A 185 -14.09 28.96 -28.04
C ASP A 185 -12.77 29.67 -28.35
N VAL A 186 -11.82 28.93 -28.91
CA VAL A 186 -10.52 29.47 -29.35
C VAL A 186 -10.59 30.17 -30.72
N GLY A 187 -11.71 30.04 -31.43
CA GLY A 187 -11.91 30.59 -32.77
C GLY A 187 -10.80 30.18 -33.75
N GLY A 188 -9.95 31.15 -34.12
CA GLY A 188 -8.82 30.91 -35.01
C GLY A 188 -7.66 30.13 -34.38
N GLY A 189 -7.55 30.17 -33.05
CA GLY A 189 -6.54 29.51 -32.20
C GLY A 189 -5.08 29.90 -32.52
N PRO A 190 -4.12 29.36 -31.76
CA PRO A 190 -2.71 29.35 -32.15
C PRO A 190 -2.52 28.73 -33.55
N ASN A 191 -1.43 29.08 -34.24
CA ASN A 191 -1.13 28.50 -35.56
C ASN A 191 -0.15 27.32 -35.51
N LEU A 192 0.55 27.13 -34.38
CA LEU A 192 1.53 26.07 -34.14
C LEU A 192 1.38 25.56 -32.70
N ALA A 193 2.20 24.57 -32.34
CA ALA A 193 2.17 23.87 -31.06
C ALA A 193 2.16 24.81 -29.86
N VAL A 194 1.35 24.46 -28.86
CA VAL A 194 1.40 25.02 -27.50
C VAL A 194 2.05 23.98 -26.60
N TYR A 195 3.09 24.37 -25.87
CA TYR A 195 3.85 23.51 -24.96
C TYR A 195 3.42 23.66 -23.50
N LYS A 196 2.89 24.83 -23.10
CA LYS A 196 2.46 25.10 -21.72
C LYS A 196 1.22 25.96 -21.68
N ILE A 197 0.30 25.66 -20.76
CA ILE A 197 -0.86 26.48 -20.40
C ILE A 197 -0.98 26.60 -18.88
N VAL A 198 -1.20 27.83 -18.38
CA VAL A 198 -1.31 28.10 -16.93
C VAL A 198 -2.47 29.05 -16.66
N GLN A 199 -3.31 28.75 -15.68
CA GLN A 199 -4.39 29.64 -15.23
C GLN A 199 -3.85 30.75 -14.30
N GLU A 200 -4.33 31.97 -14.51
CA GLU A 200 -4.09 33.13 -13.63
C GLU A 200 -5.23 33.29 -12.62
N SER A 201 -4.98 34.05 -11.54
CA SER A 201 -5.94 34.22 -10.44
C SER A 201 -7.25 34.90 -10.84
N ASP A 202 -7.28 35.61 -11.97
CA ASP A 202 -8.48 36.25 -12.51
C ASP A 202 -9.28 35.32 -13.46
N GLY A 203 -8.82 34.08 -13.63
CA GLY A 203 -9.44 33.08 -14.51
C GLY A 203 -8.99 33.16 -15.98
N SER A 204 -8.12 34.12 -16.35
CA SER A 204 -7.45 34.12 -17.65
C SER A 204 -6.35 33.05 -17.71
N PHE A 205 -5.81 32.78 -18.90
CA PHE A 205 -4.76 31.79 -19.10
C PHE A 205 -3.58 32.35 -19.87
N LEU A 206 -2.37 31.94 -19.50
CA LEU A 206 -1.15 32.17 -20.27
C LEU A 206 -0.81 30.92 -21.06
N ILE A 207 -0.44 31.11 -22.32
CA ILE A 207 -0.01 30.02 -23.22
C ILE A 207 1.39 30.30 -23.76
N GLY A 208 2.22 29.27 -23.83
CA GLY A 208 3.59 29.32 -24.36
C GLY A 208 3.82 28.24 -25.41
N GLY A 209 4.50 28.56 -26.52
CA GLY A 209 4.72 27.57 -27.58
C GLY A 209 5.55 28.06 -28.76
N ASP A 210 5.38 27.39 -29.91
CA ASP A 210 5.99 27.72 -31.19
C ASP A 210 5.14 28.70 -32.03
N PHE A 211 3.93 29.03 -31.57
CA PHE A 211 3.00 29.87 -32.31
C PHE A 211 3.49 31.30 -32.50
N GLN A 212 3.07 31.91 -33.61
CA GLN A 212 3.38 33.30 -33.96
C GLN A 212 2.11 34.15 -34.12
N THR A 213 0.95 33.49 -34.20
CA THR A 213 -0.36 34.13 -34.33
C THR A 213 -1.41 33.40 -33.52
N TYR A 214 -2.38 34.14 -33.02
CA TYR A 214 -3.63 33.62 -32.48
C TYR A 214 -4.79 34.13 -33.36
N GLY A 215 -5.28 33.27 -34.24
CA GLY A 215 -6.20 33.67 -35.30
C GLY A 215 -5.62 34.82 -36.14
N PRO A 216 -6.31 35.97 -36.26
CA PRO A 216 -5.78 37.13 -36.97
C PRO A 216 -4.76 37.96 -36.17
N ASN A 217 -4.59 37.70 -34.87
CA ASN A 217 -3.75 38.50 -33.98
C ASN A 217 -2.30 38.00 -33.96
N GLN A 218 -1.34 38.93 -33.84
CA GLN A 218 0.06 38.58 -33.62
C GLN A 218 0.28 38.15 -32.17
N ALA A 219 0.88 36.98 -31.98
CA ALA A 219 1.11 36.36 -30.68
C ALA A 219 2.45 35.63 -30.74
N TYR A 220 3.53 36.29 -30.34
CA TYR A 220 4.89 35.79 -30.55
C TYR A 220 5.30 34.86 -29.41
N TYR A 221 5.02 33.57 -29.55
CA TYR A 221 5.43 32.46 -28.68
C TYR A 221 4.85 32.47 -27.25
N ILE A 222 4.28 33.58 -26.80
CA ILE A 222 3.49 33.71 -25.57
C ILE A 222 2.24 34.56 -25.81
N ALA A 223 1.14 34.23 -25.16
CA ALA A 223 -0.09 35.04 -25.15
C ALA A 223 -0.87 34.86 -23.86
N ARG A 224 -1.71 35.85 -23.55
CA ARG A 224 -2.81 35.70 -22.61
C ARG A 224 -4.12 35.49 -23.37
N ILE A 225 -4.95 34.59 -22.88
CA ILE A 225 -6.31 34.34 -23.37
C ILE A 225 -7.30 34.47 -22.22
N ASN A 226 -8.50 34.93 -22.51
CA ASN A 226 -9.55 35.09 -21.52
C ASN A 226 -10.19 33.73 -21.17
N ASN A 227 -11.03 33.70 -20.13
CA ASN A 227 -11.68 32.46 -19.66
C ASN A 227 -12.67 31.83 -20.68
N ASP A 228 -13.07 32.58 -21.70
CA ASP A 228 -13.89 32.12 -22.83
C ASP A 228 -13.07 31.58 -24.01
N GLY A 229 -11.73 31.62 -23.91
CA GLY A 229 -10.80 31.21 -24.96
C GLY A 229 -10.34 32.35 -25.86
N SER A 230 -10.94 33.54 -25.82
CA SER A 230 -10.61 34.64 -26.72
C SER A 230 -9.23 35.27 -26.44
N PHE A 231 -8.56 35.79 -27.47
CA PHE A 231 -7.25 36.43 -27.35
C PHE A 231 -7.31 37.75 -26.55
N ASN A 232 -6.42 37.90 -25.56
CA ASN A 232 -6.30 39.14 -24.80
C ASN A 232 -5.30 40.09 -25.47
N THR A 233 -5.78 41.22 -25.99
CA THR A 233 -4.96 42.20 -26.72
C THR A 233 -4.13 43.13 -25.82
N GLU A 234 -4.36 43.12 -24.51
CA GLU A 234 -3.67 43.99 -23.56
C GLU A 234 -2.32 43.41 -23.10
N PHE A 235 -2.10 42.11 -23.32
CA PHE A 235 -0.84 41.45 -22.98
C PHE A 235 0.24 41.70 -24.05
N LEU A 236 1.36 42.28 -23.63
CA LEU A 236 2.40 42.79 -24.53
C LEU A 236 3.66 41.90 -24.64
N GLY A 237 3.62 40.65 -24.17
CA GLY A 237 4.76 39.73 -24.16
C GLY A 237 5.28 39.39 -25.57
N ARG A 238 6.61 39.47 -25.78
CA ARG A 238 7.26 39.31 -27.10
C ARG A 238 8.68 38.75 -27.00
N PRO A 239 8.88 37.48 -26.61
CA PRO A 239 10.13 36.76 -26.85
C PRO A 239 10.36 36.54 -28.36
N ASN A 240 11.60 36.27 -28.76
CA ASN A 240 11.95 36.07 -30.18
C ASN A 240 11.95 34.61 -30.64
N TYR A 241 11.72 33.66 -29.74
CA TYR A 241 11.69 32.23 -30.02
C TYR A 241 10.82 31.50 -29.00
N ASN A 242 10.70 30.18 -29.11
CA ASN A 242 9.68 29.40 -28.41
C ASN A 242 9.79 29.46 -26.89
N VAL A 243 8.62 29.49 -26.26
CA VAL A 243 8.42 29.41 -24.81
C VAL A 243 7.98 27.99 -24.48
N ARG A 244 8.69 27.34 -23.56
CA ARG A 244 8.40 25.96 -23.12
C ARG A 244 7.76 25.93 -21.74
N GLU A 245 8.00 26.95 -20.92
CA GLU A 245 7.54 26.97 -19.54
C GLU A 245 7.05 28.37 -19.13
N ILE A 246 6.03 28.40 -18.27
CA ILE A 246 5.45 29.62 -17.72
C ILE A 246 5.21 29.40 -16.22
N TYR A 247 5.66 30.33 -15.38
CA TYR A 247 5.40 30.33 -13.95
C TYR A 247 4.84 31.68 -13.50
N VAL A 248 3.67 31.70 -12.88
CA VAL A 248 3.04 32.91 -12.34
C VAL A 248 3.41 33.04 -10.86
N GLN A 249 4.16 34.07 -10.51
CA GLN A 249 4.54 34.34 -9.13
C GLN A 249 3.33 34.83 -8.31
N PRO A 250 3.30 34.64 -6.97
CA PRO A 250 2.26 35.19 -6.10
C PRO A 250 2.08 36.71 -6.21
N SER A 251 3.13 37.42 -6.62
CA SER A 251 3.10 38.86 -6.90
C SER A 251 2.39 39.25 -8.21
N GLY A 252 1.94 38.29 -9.01
CA GLY A 252 1.34 38.49 -10.34
C GLY A 252 2.37 38.77 -11.45
N LYS A 253 3.66 38.59 -11.17
CA LYS A 253 4.72 38.60 -12.19
C LYS A 253 4.78 37.26 -12.91
N ILE A 254 5.22 37.27 -14.16
CA ILE A 254 5.19 36.09 -15.04
C ILE A 254 6.63 35.76 -15.43
N LEU A 255 7.13 34.59 -15.04
CA LEU A 255 8.39 34.06 -15.52
C LEU A 255 8.16 33.16 -16.73
N ILE A 256 9.05 33.26 -17.71
CA ILE A 256 9.02 32.43 -18.90
C ILE A 256 10.37 31.74 -19.12
N GLY A 257 10.32 30.48 -19.54
CA GLY A 257 11.46 29.64 -19.88
C GLY A 257 11.38 29.14 -21.32
N GLY A 258 12.50 29.11 -22.05
CA GLY A 258 12.53 28.58 -23.42
C GLY A 258 13.85 28.78 -24.14
N GLN A 259 13.83 28.68 -25.48
CA GLN A 259 15.04 28.81 -26.33
C GLN A 259 15.20 30.23 -26.90
N PHE A 260 14.50 31.22 -26.36
CA PHE A 260 14.59 32.61 -26.82
C PHE A 260 15.88 33.29 -26.35
N ASN A 261 16.42 34.14 -27.23
CA ASN A 261 17.65 34.89 -26.97
C ASN A 261 17.39 36.38 -26.67
N THR A 262 16.18 36.87 -26.91
CA THR A 262 15.76 38.22 -26.49
C THR A 262 14.33 38.20 -25.96
N ALA A 263 14.06 39.08 -24.99
CA ALA A 263 12.73 39.31 -24.44
C ALA A 263 12.36 40.79 -24.66
N GLY A 264 11.20 41.06 -25.28
CA GLY A 264 10.74 42.42 -25.60
C GLY A 264 10.87 42.83 -27.08
N GLY A 265 11.10 41.88 -27.99
CA GLY A 265 11.14 42.09 -29.45
C GLY A 265 12.53 41.97 -30.10
N PHE A 266 12.56 42.12 -31.43
CA PHE A 266 13.81 42.11 -32.23
C PHE A 266 14.69 43.31 -31.83
N GLY A 267 15.88 43.03 -31.27
CA GLY A 267 16.82 44.05 -30.78
C GLY A 267 16.64 44.43 -29.30
N GLY A 268 15.83 43.70 -28.54
CA GLY A 268 15.78 43.79 -27.07
C GLY A 268 17.08 43.30 -26.39
N PRO A 269 17.20 43.41 -25.06
CA PRO A 269 18.37 42.92 -24.33
C PRO A 269 18.57 41.43 -24.59
N ASP A 270 19.82 40.96 -24.60
CA ASP A 270 20.11 39.54 -24.69
C ASP A 270 19.64 38.85 -23.40
N TYR A 271 18.79 37.83 -23.53
CA TYR A 271 18.31 36.96 -22.46
C TYR A 271 18.69 35.52 -22.77
N ALA A 272 19.10 34.78 -21.74
CA ALA A 272 19.48 33.38 -21.89
C ALA A 272 18.27 32.46 -21.61
N GLY A 273 17.21 32.57 -22.42
CA GLY A 273 16.04 31.70 -22.31
C GLY A 273 15.19 31.87 -21.04
N LEU A 274 15.51 32.81 -20.14
CA LEU A 274 14.75 33.14 -18.94
C LEU A 274 14.44 34.64 -18.90
N ALA A 275 13.16 35.00 -18.71
CA ALA A 275 12.75 36.39 -18.57
C ALA A 275 11.55 36.53 -17.64
N ARG A 276 11.41 37.71 -17.02
CA ARG A 276 10.25 38.07 -16.21
C ARG A 276 9.45 39.20 -16.84
N TYR A 277 8.13 39.06 -16.83
CA TYR A 277 7.17 40.03 -17.32
C TYR A 277 6.30 40.55 -16.17
N ASN A 278 5.89 41.81 -16.29
CA ASN A 278 4.81 42.37 -15.51
C ASN A 278 3.47 41.77 -15.94
N TYR A 279 2.44 41.96 -15.13
CA TYR A 279 1.09 41.48 -15.42
C TYR A 279 0.57 41.87 -16.82
N ASN A 280 0.91 43.06 -17.34
CA ASN A 280 0.49 43.48 -18.68
C ASN A 280 1.39 42.95 -19.83
N GLY A 281 2.32 42.04 -19.55
CA GLY A 281 3.26 41.51 -20.54
C GLY A 281 4.37 42.47 -20.95
N THR A 282 4.55 43.59 -20.24
CA THR A 282 5.77 44.41 -20.37
C THR A 282 6.94 43.75 -19.65
N LEU A 283 8.13 43.81 -20.24
CA LEU A 283 9.33 43.21 -19.65
C LEU A 283 9.65 43.86 -18.30
N ASP A 284 9.88 43.05 -17.27
CA ASP A 284 10.38 43.52 -15.98
C ASP A 284 11.91 43.62 -16.02
N THR A 285 12.40 44.82 -16.33
CA THR A 285 13.84 45.09 -16.41
C THR A 285 14.54 45.11 -15.05
N SER A 286 13.80 44.99 -13.93
CA SER A 286 14.40 44.83 -12.61
C SER A 286 14.87 43.40 -12.33
N PHE A 287 14.36 42.42 -13.08
CA PHE A 287 14.80 41.02 -12.97
C PHE A 287 16.15 40.85 -13.69
N PRO A 288 17.21 40.44 -12.97
CA PRO A 288 18.55 40.36 -13.53
C PRO A 288 18.67 39.18 -14.51
N ASN A 289 19.45 39.37 -15.59
CA ASN A 289 19.84 38.26 -16.46
C ASN A 289 21.07 37.56 -15.85
N VAL A 290 20.83 36.44 -15.18
CA VAL A 290 21.85 35.68 -14.42
C VAL A 290 22.29 34.39 -15.11
N LEU A 291 21.59 33.97 -16.17
CA LEU A 291 21.92 32.73 -16.89
C LEU A 291 22.90 33.01 -18.06
N PRO A 292 23.86 32.11 -18.34
CA PRO A 292 24.74 32.20 -19.51
C PRO A 292 23.99 32.13 -20.83
N LEU A 293 24.40 32.93 -21.83
CA LEU A 293 23.80 32.89 -23.18
C LEU A 293 23.80 31.48 -23.77
N GLY A 294 22.66 31.10 -24.36
CA GLY A 294 22.42 29.74 -24.87
C GLY A 294 21.79 28.78 -23.85
N SER A 295 21.42 29.26 -22.66
CA SER A 295 20.59 28.49 -21.73
C SER A 295 19.18 28.24 -22.28
N VAL A 296 18.60 27.09 -21.96
CA VAL A 296 17.25 26.64 -22.32
C VAL A 296 16.56 26.10 -21.07
N PRO A 297 15.88 26.95 -20.30
CA PRO A 297 15.01 26.52 -19.21
C PRO A 297 13.84 25.68 -19.73
N TYR A 298 13.64 24.50 -19.14
CA TYR A 298 12.53 23.60 -19.41
C TYR A 298 11.47 23.61 -18.31
N HIS A 299 11.85 23.81 -17.04
CA HIS A 299 10.90 23.94 -15.92
C HIS A 299 11.26 25.08 -14.97
N ILE A 300 10.25 25.72 -14.39
CA ILE A 300 10.35 26.81 -13.42
C ILE A 300 9.40 26.49 -12.27
N ILE A 301 9.95 26.29 -11.07
CA ILE A 301 9.18 25.84 -9.90
C ILE A 301 9.41 26.79 -8.74
N GLY A 302 8.32 27.27 -8.13
CA GLY A 302 8.38 28.04 -6.90
C GLY A 302 8.55 27.16 -5.66
N GLN A 303 9.38 27.62 -4.73
CA GLN A 303 9.55 27.02 -3.41
C GLN A 303 8.72 27.77 -2.35
N PRO A 304 8.32 27.11 -1.25
CA PRO A 304 7.55 27.75 -0.17
C PRO A 304 8.26 28.96 0.48
N ASP A 305 9.58 29.05 0.39
CA ASP A 305 10.39 30.18 0.89
C ASP A 305 10.47 31.36 -0.10
N GLY A 306 9.77 31.27 -1.25
CA GLY A 306 9.77 32.29 -2.30
C GLY A 306 10.89 32.14 -3.33
N LYS A 307 11.82 31.19 -3.16
CA LYS A 307 12.87 30.93 -4.15
C LYS A 307 12.32 30.18 -5.37
N LEU A 308 13.10 30.17 -6.44
CA LEU A 308 12.74 29.61 -7.73
C LEU A 308 13.78 28.57 -8.16
N ILE A 309 13.33 27.37 -8.52
CA ILE A 309 14.15 26.34 -9.16
C ILE A 309 13.98 26.45 -10.67
N ILE A 310 15.08 26.58 -11.38
CA ILE A 310 15.12 26.58 -12.84
C ILE A 310 15.87 25.30 -13.26
N SER A 311 15.20 24.41 -13.98
CA SER A 311 15.85 23.25 -14.58
C SER A 311 15.84 23.36 -16.09
N GLY A 312 16.96 23.03 -16.73
CA GLY A 312 17.16 23.26 -18.15
C GLY A 312 18.59 23.02 -18.61
N TYR A 313 18.84 23.18 -19.89
CA TYR A 313 20.22 23.24 -20.37
C TYR A 313 20.82 24.60 -20.00
N VAL A 314 21.89 24.64 -19.20
CA VAL A 314 22.59 25.89 -18.86
C VAL A 314 24.07 25.71 -19.18
N PRO A 315 24.59 26.32 -20.27
CA PRO A 315 25.97 26.11 -20.68
C PRO A 315 26.94 26.61 -19.61
N GLY A 316 27.94 25.78 -19.30
CA GLY A 316 29.02 26.14 -18.39
C GLY A 316 29.96 27.18 -19.00
N ALA A 317 30.63 27.97 -18.15
CA ALA A 317 31.74 28.80 -18.61
C ALA A 317 32.88 27.91 -19.15
N PRO A 318 33.76 28.40 -20.05
CA PRO A 318 34.89 27.60 -20.51
C PRO A 318 35.74 27.09 -19.32
N GLY A 319 35.78 25.77 -19.12
CA GLY A 319 36.47 25.13 -17.98
C GLY A 319 35.62 24.88 -16.73
N VAL A 320 34.32 25.20 -16.75
CA VAL A 320 33.33 24.87 -15.72
C VAL A 320 32.22 24.04 -16.36
N PHE A 321 31.87 22.91 -15.76
CA PHE A 321 30.79 22.05 -16.29
C PHE A 321 29.43 22.77 -16.28
N PRO A 322 28.52 22.49 -17.23
CA PRO A 322 27.17 23.05 -17.27
C PRO A 322 26.38 22.71 -15.99
N LYS A 323 25.61 23.68 -15.46
CA LYS A 323 24.75 23.52 -14.29
C LYS A 323 23.29 23.38 -14.70
N ASN A 324 22.82 22.16 -14.84
CA ASN A 324 21.51 21.86 -15.40
C ASN A 324 20.32 22.23 -14.47
N ILE A 325 20.57 22.49 -13.20
CA ILE A 325 19.58 23.05 -12.26
C ILE A 325 20.22 24.22 -11.53
N VAL A 326 19.50 25.34 -11.43
CA VAL A 326 19.92 26.49 -10.62
C VAL A 326 18.78 26.98 -9.75
N ARG A 327 19.12 27.67 -8.66
CA ARG A 327 18.15 28.33 -7.80
C ARG A 327 18.31 29.83 -7.85
N LEU A 328 17.20 30.54 -7.95
CA LEU A 328 17.14 31.99 -7.89
C LEU A 328 16.32 32.43 -6.66
N SER A 329 16.57 33.62 -6.15
CA SER A 329 15.62 34.31 -5.28
C SER A 329 14.37 34.72 -6.07
N GLU A 330 13.30 35.14 -5.36
CA GLU A 330 12.05 35.59 -5.99
C GLU A 330 12.28 36.75 -6.99
N ASP A 331 13.26 37.61 -6.70
CA ASP A 331 13.70 38.75 -7.50
C ASP A 331 14.76 38.41 -8.57
N GLY A 332 15.14 37.14 -8.69
CA GLY A 332 15.97 36.62 -9.79
C GLY A 332 17.47 36.59 -9.53
N VAL A 333 17.91 36.90 -8.32
CA VAL A 333 19.33 36.82 -7.95
C VAL A 333 19.72 35.34 -7.82
N LEU A 334 20.82 34.94 -8.45
CA LEU A 334 21.34 33.58 -8.37
C LEU A 334 21.72 33.23 -6.92
N ASP A 335 21.15 32.16 -6.39
CA ASP A 335 21.52 31.60 -5.10
C ASP A 335 22.82 30.80 -5.26
N THR A 336 23.96 31.46 -5.01
CA THR A 336 25.28 30.84 -5.14
C THR A 336 25.58 29.80 -4.06
N THR A 337 24.72 29.66 -3.04
CA THR A 337 24.82 28.60 -2.03
C THR A 337 24.14 27.30 -2.48
N PHE A 338 23.38 27.34 -3.59
CA PHE A 338 22.75 26.17 -4.19
C PHE A 338 23.72 25.50 -5.17
N ASP A 339 24.31 24.37 -4.76
CA ASP A 339 25.23 23.62 -5.59
C ASP A 339 24.60 22.33 -6.11
N SER A 340 24.00 22.42 -7.29
CA SER A 340 23.40 21.29 -8.01
C SER A 340 24.41 20.28 -8.55
N GLY A 341 25.71 20.56 -8.44
CA GLY A 341 26.80 19.75 -8.97
C GLY A 341 26.84 19.64 -10.49
N THR A 342 27.48 18.59 -11.01
CA THR A 342 27.74 18.36 -12.45
C THR A 342 26.96 17.13 -12.95
N GLY A 343 25.64 17.22 -13.06
CA GLY A 343 24.83 16.18 -13.72
C GLY A 343 24.84 16.35 -15.24
N THR A 344 25.12 15.29 -16.01
CA THR A 344 25.10 15.29 -17.49
C THR A 344 23.68 15.13 -18.06
N ALA A 345 22.69 15.85 -17.53
CA ALA A 345 21.34 15.84 -18.05
C ALA A 345 21.26 16.64 -19.37
N ILE A 346 20.86 15.98 -20.46
CA ILE A 346 20.84 16.61 -21.80
C ILE A 346 19.41 17.08 -22.15
N ALA A 347 18.39 16.63 -21.43
CA ALA A 347 17.01 17.13 -21.52
C ALA A 347 16.26 16.83 -20.21
N PHE A 348 15.68 17.84 -19.54
CA PHE A 348 14.73 17.60 -18.46
C PHE A 348 13.35 17.46 -19.05
N GLY A 349 12.73 16.35 -18.70
CA GLY A 349 11.36 16.07 -19.07
C GLY A 349 10.41 16.47 -17.94
N GLY A 350 10.65 16.00 -16.71
CA GLY A 350 9.83 16.34 -15.53
C GLY A 350 10.68 16.78 -14.34
N THR A 351 10.30 17.88 -13.69
CA THR A 351 10.86 18.31 -12.40
C THR A 351 9.70 18.63 -11.46
N SER A 352 9.74 18.14 -10.22
CA SER A 352 8.66 18.36 -9.25
C SER A 352 9.20 18.66 -7.85
N LEU A 353 8.47 19.44 -7.08
CA LEU A 353 8.82 19.76 -5.69
C LEU A 353 7.97 18.92 -4.72
N MET A 354 8.63 18.30 -3.75
CA MET A 354 7.98 17.59 -2.66
C MET A 354 7.60 18.55 -1.53
N SER A 355 6.61 18.18 -0.72
CA SER A 355 6.13 18.99 0.42
C SER A 355 7.21 19.25 1.48
N ASN A 356 8.22 18.38 1.58
CA ASN A 356 9.37 18.52 2.47
C ASN A 356 10.52 19.38 1.88
N GLY A 357 10.35 19.92 0.67
CA GLY A 357 11.35 20.74 -0.01
C GLY A 357 12.39 19.99 -0.84
N GLN A 358 12.33 18.65 -0.90
CA GLN A 358 13.13 17.85 -1.83
C GLN A 358 12.64 18.01 -3.28
N ILE A 359 13.53 17.78 -4.24
CA ILE A 359 13.28 18.02 -5.67
C ILE A 359 13.42 16.69 -6.42
N ILE A 360 12.40 16.31 -7.19
CA ILE A 360 12.45 15.18 -8.12
C ILE A 360 12.86 15.69 -9.49
N VAL A 361 13.76 14.96 -10.12
CA VAL A 361 14.35 15.32 -11.41
C VAL A 361 14.27 14.09 -12.33
N GLY A 362 13.56 14.22 -13.43
CA GLY A 362 13.45 13.23 -14.49
C GLY A 362 13.96 13.78 -15.83
N GLY A 363 14.60 12.95 -16.63
CA GLY A 363 15.15 13.37 -17.92
C GLY A 363 15.93 12.28 -18.62
N TYR A 364 16.85 12.67 -19.50
CA TYR A 364 17.81 11.75 -20.12
C TYR A 364 19.20 11.94 -19.49
N PHE A 365 19.55 11.04 -18.57
CA PHE A 365 20.85 10.97 -17.90
C PHE A 365 21.09 9.60 -17.27
N ASP A 366 22.31 9.08 -17.41
CA ASP A 366 22.71 7.83 -16.74
C ASP A 366 23.25 8.08 -15.31
N SER A 367 23.70 9.31 -15.03
CA SER A 367 24.28 9.70 -13.74
C SER A 367 23.99 11.16 -13.38
N TYR A 368 23.96 11.44 -12.07
CA TYR A 368 23.83 12.77 -11.49
C TYR A 368 24.96 12.99 -10.47
N ASN A 369 25.73 14.07 -10.59
CA ASN A 369 26.90 14.36 -9.73
C ASN A 369 27.92 13.22 -9.64
N GLY A 370 28.09 12.46 -10.72
CA GLY A 370 29.00 11.31 -10.80
C GLY A 370 28.47 10.02 -10.17
N GLN A 371 27.22 9.99 -9.70
CA GLN A 371 26.55 8.81 -9.17
C GLN A 371 25.50 8.28 -10.15
N PRO A 372 25.32 6.96 -10.30
CA PRO A 372 24.27 6.37 -11.14
C PRO A 372 22.88 6.86 -10.71
N ALA A 373 22.02 7.18 -11.68
CA ALA A 373 20.67 7.71 -11.39
C ALA A 373 19.62 7.42 -12.46
N GLY A 374 19.88 6.47 -13.38
CA GLY A 374 18.98 5.97 -14.45
C GLY A 374 17.74 6.81 -14.74
N ASN A 375 17.98 8.00 -15.31
CA ASN A 375 16.99 8.94 -15.83
C ASN A 375 16.00 9.54 -14.80
N ILE A 376 16.14 9.23 -13.50
CA ILE A 376 15.38 9.83 -12.40
C ILE A 376 16.19 9.93 -11.10
N ALA A 377 16.24 11.13 -10.49
CA ALA A 377 16.98 11.42 -9.27
C ALA A 377 16.15 12.25 -8.28
N ARG A 378 16.43 12.12 -6.98
CA ARG A 378 15.95 13.02 -5.94
C ARG A 378 17.10 13.85 -5.39
N LEU A 379 16.85 15.14 -5.23
CA LEU A 379 17.78 16.09 -4.62
C LEU A 379 17.19 16.59 -3.31
N ASN A 380 18.07 16.87 -2.36
CA ASN A 380 17.73 17.61 -1.16
C ASN A 380 17.38 19.07 -1.50
N SER A 381 16.81 19.79 -0.53
CA SER A 381 16.44 21.20 -0.70
C SER A 381 17.63 22.12 -1.03
N ASP A 382 18.86 21.67 -0.80
CA ASP A 382 20.11 22.37 -1.13
C ASP A 382 20.73 21.93 -2.47
N ALA A 383 20.02 21.10 -3.25
CA ALA A 383 20.43 20.48 -4.51
C ALA A 383 21.45 19.35 -4.40
N THR A 384 21.88 18.99 -3.20
CA THR A 384 22.73 17.80 -3.04
C THR A 384 21.94 16.56 -3.44
N LEU A 385 22.59 15.62 -4.12
CA LEU A 385 21.96 14.36 -4.49
C LEU A 385 21.55 13.63 -3.20
N ASP A 386 20.28 13.26 -3.11
CA ASP A 386 19.82 12.40 -2.03
C ASP A 386 20.27 10.97 -2.33
N GLN A 387 21.36 10.56 -1.69
CA GLN A 387 21.94 9.23 -1.84
C GLN A 387 21.06 8.11 -1.28
N THR A 388 19.88 8.40 -0.73
CA THR A 388 18.93 7.37 -0.29
C THR A 388 17.89 7.03 -1.35
N PHE A 389 17.86 7.78 -2.46
CA PHE A 389 16.88 7.61 -3.53
C PHE A 389 17.39 6.65 -4.61
N ASN A 390 16.52 5.74 -5.04
CA ASN A 390 16.78 4.69 -6.04
C ASN A 390 17.83 3.64 -5.67
N GLN A 391 18.59 3.80 -4.57
CA GLN A 391 19.62 2.86 -4.17
C GLN A 391 19.09 1.42 -4.13
N LEU A 392 19.50 0.65 -5.12
CA LEU A 392 19.88 -0.72 -4.89
C LEU A 392 21.28 -0.68 -4.23
N PRO A 393 21.59 -1.57 -3.28
CA PRO A 393 22.88 -1.55 -2.59
C PRO A 393 24.05 -1.53 -3.60
N ALA A 394 25.16 -0.89 -3.23
CA ALA A 394 26.27 -0.53 -4.10
C ALA A 394 27.01 -1.74 -4.71
N GLY A 395 26.42 -2.39 -5.70
CA GLY A 395 26.82 -3.71 -6.14
C GLY A 395 26.10 -4.12 -7.37
N SER A 396 26.64 -3.60 -8.45
CA SER A 396 26.20 -3.90 -9.76
C SER A 396 27.21 -4.85 -10.48
N GLY A 397 28.00 -5.72 -9.84
CA GLY A 397 27.94 -6.26 -8.49
C GLY A 397 28.39 -7.71 -8.46
N GLY A 398 27.99 -8.51 -9.45
CA GLY A 398 28.26 -9.94 -9.51
C GLY A 398 29.48 -10.33 -10.34
N PRO A 399 29.90 -11.60 -10.24
CA PRO A 399 31.00 -12.14 -11.03
C PRO A 399 30.69 -12.12 -12.53
N ASP A 400 31.71 -11.86 -13.34
CA ASP A 400 31.75 -11.95 -14.82
C ASP A 400 32.42 -13.26 -15.30
N PHE A 401 32.69 -14.15 -14.35
CA PHE A 401 33.30 -15.46 -14.50
C PHE A 401 32.37 -16.54 -13.96
N THR A 402 32.48 -17.75 -14.50
CA THR A 402 31.83 -18.93 -13.92
C THR A 402 32.38 -19.17 -12.52
N VAL A 403 31.57 -19.03 -11.48
CA VAL A 403 32.03 -19.25 -10.11
C VAL A 403 32.34 -20.74 -9.91
N SER A 404 33.57 -21.02 -9.48
CA SER A 404 34.09 -22.37 -9.19
C SER A 404 34.18 -22.65 -7.71
N THR A 405 34.37 -21.62 -6.87
CA THR A 405 34.50 -21.76 -5.41
C THR A 405 34.08 -20.47 -4.70
N ILE A 406 33.56 -20.60 -3.48
CA ILE A 406 33.11 -19.51 -2.61
C ILE A 406 33.68 -19.76 -1.22
N ALA A 407 34.27 -18.74 -0.61
CA ALA A 407 34.70 -18.75 0.79
C ALA A 407 33.97 -17.67 1.58
N LEU A 408 33.39 -18.05 2.73
CA LEU A 408 32.61 -17.18 3.61
C LEU A 408 33.44 -16.63 4.76
N GLN A 409 33.35 -15.32 5.00
CA GLN A 409 33.94 -14.66 6.15
C GLN A 409 32.97 -14.58 7.34
N PRO A 410 33.45 -14.60 8.60
CA PRO A 410 32.61 -14.47 9.79
C PRO A 410 31.77 -13.18 9.83
N ASP A 411 32.18 -12.14 9.11
CA ASP A 411 31.47 -10.87 9.02
C ASP A 411 30.42 -10.83 7.88
N GLY A 412 30.19 -11.97 7.21
CA GLY A 412 29.21 -12.14 6.15
C GLY A 412 29.71 -11.74 4.76
N ARG A 413 30.94 -11.22 4.62
CA ARG A 413 31.57 -11.03 3.31
C ARG A 413 31.91 -12.38 2.69
N LEU A 414 32.01 -12.43 1.37
CA LEU A 414 32.35 -13.64 0.64
C LEU A 414 33.42 -13.35 -0.41
N VAL A 415 34.31 -14.30 -0.61
CA VAL A 415 35.27 -14.27 -1.72
C VAL A 415 34.88 -15.38 -2.69
N ALA A 416 34.68 -15.02 -3.95
CA ALA A 416 34.39 -15.98 -5.01
C ALA A 416 35.50 -15.93 -6.05
N ASN A 417 35.73 -17.08 -6.69
CA ASN A 417 36.65 -17.19 -7.82
C ASN A 417 36.03 -18.02 -8.92
N GLY A 418 36.55 -17.85 -10.14
CA GLY A 418 36.09 -18.60 -11.30
C GLY A 418 36.94 -18.43 -12.55
N VAL A 419 36.46 -19.04 -13.63
CA VAL A 419 37.08 -18.95 -14.96
C VAL A 419 36.41 -17.82 -15.74
N GLU A 420 37.21 -16.83 -16.16
CA GLU A 420 36.72 -15.73 -17.01
C GLU A 420 36.26 -16.26 -18.38
N THR A 421 35.09 -15.83 -18.82
CA THR A 421 34.45 -16.35 -20.04
C THR A 421 35.08 -15.78 -21.33
N ASN A 422 35.87 -14.70 -21.26
CA ASN A 422 36.30 -13.93 -22.45
C ASN A 422 37.74 -13.38 -22.44
N SER A 423 38.61 -13.75 -21.50
CA SER A 423 40.01 -13.29 -21.45
C SER A 423 40.97 -14.47 -21.29
N GLY A 424 42.18 -14.39 -21.85
CA GLY A 424 43.28 -15.31 -21.49
C GLY A 424 43.61 -15.28 -19.99
N PRO A 425 44.54 -16.13 -19.50
CA PRO A 425 44.65 -16.45 -18.08
C PRO A 425 44.95 -15.20 -17.24
N ASN A 426 44.02 -14.84 -16.35
CA ASN A 426 44.24 -14.24 -15.04
C ASN A 426 42.92 -14.32 -14.24
N ASP A 427 42.86 -15.27 -13.31
CA ASP A 427 41.63 -15.73 -12.69
C ASP A 427 41.04 -14.73 -11.67
N GLY A 428 39.88 -14.16 -12.02
CA GLY A 428 38.58 -14.27 -11.34
C GLY A 428 38.44 -14.03 -9.82
N LEU A 429 39.48 -13.77 -9.03
CA LEU A 429 39.32 -13.62 -7.59
C LEU A 429 38.65 -12.27 -7.26
N LYS A 430 37.42 -12.31 -6.73
CA LYS A 430 36.67 -11.12 -6.29
C LYS A 430 36.08 -11.31 -4.91
N ARG A 431 36.06 -10.23 -4.13
CA ARG A 431 35.34 -10.18 -2.84
C ARG A 431 34.05 -9.39 -3.00
N TYR A 432 33.02 -9.84 -2.29
CA TYR A 432 31.72 -9.21 -2.21
C TYR A 432 31.32 -9.02 -0.74
N PHE A 433 30.56 -7.97 -0.47
CA PHE A 433 29.91 -7.75 0.81
C PHE A 433 28.75 -8.74 1.01
N SER A 434 28.24 -8.82 2.24
CA SER A 434 27.07 -9.65 2.58
C SER A 434 25.79 -9.25 1.81
N THR A 435 25.78 -8.09 1.17
CA THR A 435 24.70 -7.58 0.31
C THR A 435 24.80 -8.05 -1.14
N GLY A 436 25.90 -8.70 -1.53
CA GLY A 436 26.21 -9.04 -2.93
C GLY A 436 27.05 -7.99 -3.67
N ASP A 437 27.32 -6.87 -3.00
CA ASP A 437 28.07 -5.74 -3.52
C ASP A 437 29.57 -6.03 -3.70
N ALA A 438 30.18 -5.63 -4.82
CA ALA A 438 31.61 -5.84 -5.04
C ALA A 438 32.48 -4.98 -4.09
N ASP A 439 33.43 -5.62 -3.38
CA ASP A 439 34.38 -4.94 -2.52
C ASP A 439 35.62 -4.50 -3.29
N THR A 440 35.60 -3.26 -3.78
CA THR A 440 36.70 -2.66 -4.57
C THR A 440 37.97 -2.38 -3.77
N SER A 441 37.94 -2.53 -2.44
CA SER A 441 39.14 -2.41 -1.60
C SER A 441 39.96 -3.70 -1.54
N PHE A 442 39.40 -4.82 -2.00
CA PHE A 442 40.08 -6.10 -2.03
C PHE A 442 41.07 -6.17 -3.19
N TYR A 443 42.32 -6.56 -2.90
CA TYR A 443 43.34 -6.76 -3.91
C TYR A 443 43.10 -8.09 -4.64
N THR A 444 42.77 -8.00 -5.93
CA THR A 444 42.41 -9.17 -6.73
C THR A 444 43.62 -9.89 -7.34
N GLY A 445 44.80 -9.25 -7.36
CA GLY A 445 46.04 -9.80 -7.92
C GLY A 445 45.87 -10.42 -9.30
N SER A 446 46.77 -11.33 -9.69
CA SER A 446 46.60 -12.10 -10.94
C SER A 446 47.29 -13.46 -10.82
N PHE A 447 46.59 -14.53 -11.19
CA PHE A 447 47.11 -15.90 -11.22
C PHE A 447 47.51 -16.30 -12.64
N ASP A 448 48.65 -16.96 -12.83
CA ASP A 448 49.07 -17.45 -14.14
C ASP A 448 48.43 -18.81 -14.54
N GLY A 449 47.45 -19.28 -13.77
CA GLY A 449 46.67 -20.49 -14.05
C GLY A 449 45.57 -20.72 -13.02
N SER A 450 44.61 -21.59 -13.35
CA SER A 450 43.29 -21.67 -12.68
C SER A 450 43.33 -21.84 -11.16
N VAL A 451 42.64 -20.97 -10.42
CA VAL A 451 42.28 -21.22 -9.00
C VAL A 451 41.14 -22.24 -8.90
N THR A 452 41.31 -23.25 -8.04
CA THR A 452 40.37 -24.36 -7.86
C THR A 452 39.70 -24.38 -6.49
N HIS A 453 40.30 -23.78 -5.46
CA HIS A 453 39.72 -23.73 -4.10
C HIS A 453 40.19 -22.51 -3.33
N ILE A 454 39.35 -21.99 -2.45
CA ILE A 454 39.69 -20.94 -1.48
C ILE A 454 39.22 -21.41 -0.11
N GLU A 455 40.13 -21.40 0.85
CA GLU A 455 39.86 -21.76 2.24
C GLU A 455 40.10 -20.54 3.13
N LEU A 456 39.14 -20.19 3.99
CA LEU A 456 39.32 -19.12 4.97
C LEU A 456 39.96 -19.66 6.25
N GLN A 457 41.01 -19.00 6.71
CA GLN A 457 41.63 -19.31 7.99
C GLN A 457 40.98 -18.55 9.14
N SER A 458 41.10 -19.07 10.37
CA SER A 458 40.53 -18.47 11.58
C SER A 458 41.05 -17.07 11.90
N ASP A 459 42.20 -16.68 11.34
CA ASP A 459 42.81 -15.35 11.48
C ASP A 459 42.37 -14.36 10.39
N GLY A 460 41.47 -14.77 9.49
CA GLY A 460 40.94 -13.94 8.40
C GLY A 460 41.78 -13.93 7.12
N LYS A 461 42.87 -14.71 7.05
CA LYS A 461 43.66 -14.91 5.83
C LYS A 461 43.02 -15.95 4.91
N PHE A 462 43.34 -15.88 3.62
CA PHE A 462 42.83 -16.82 2.63
C PHE A 462 43.94 -17.75 2.15
N LEU A 463 43.70 -19.04 2.18
CA LEU A 463 44.55 -20.03 1.53
C LEU A 463 43.94 -20.36 0.17
N VAL A 464 44.62 -19.99 -0.89
CA VAL A 464 44.14 -20.14 -2.27
C VAL A 464 44.94 -21.25 -2.95
N MET A 465 44.24 -22.19 -3.58
CA MET A 465 44.80 -23.38 -4.21
C MET A 465 44.38 -23.46 -5.68
N GLY A 466 45.26 -23.94 -6.55
CA GLY A 466 44.98 -24.04 -7.98
C GLY A 466 46.10 -24.64 -8.82
N ASN A 467 45.93 -24.55 -10.13
CA ASN A 467 46.93 -24.88 -11.13
C ASN A 467 47.71 -23.64 -11.60
N PHE A 468 48.07 -22.76 -10.67
CA PHE A 468 48.97 -21.63 -10.89
C PHE A 468 50.39 -21.95 -10.42
N ASN A 469 51.36 -21.25 -10.97
CA ASN A 469 52.74 -21.20 -10.50
C ASN A 469 53.11 -19.84 -9.92
N GLN A 470 52.31 -18.80 -10.17
CA GLN A 470 52.54 -17.44 -9.70
C GLN A 470 51.24 -16.73 -9.30
N PHE A 471 51.35 -15.86 -8.30
CA PHE A 471 50.34 -14.86 -7.95
C PHE A 471 51.00 -13.46 -7.92
N ALA A 472 50.44 -12.51 -8.66
CA ALA A 472 50.95 -11.14 -8.77
C ALA A 472 52.46 -11.06 -9.09
N GLY A 473 52.95 -11.99 -9.92
CA GLY A 473 54.37 -12.09 -10.31
C GLY A 473 55.29 -12.72 -9.25
N THR A 474 54.75 -13.16 -8.11
CA THR A 474 55.49 -13.91 -7.08
C THR A 474 55.33 -15.40 -7.33
N ILE A 475 56.42 -16.18 -7.25
CA ILE A 475 56.37 -17.64 -7.38
C ILE A 475 55.60 -18.21 -6.19
N SER A 476 54.45 -18.79 -6.48
CA SER A 476 53.54 -19.38 -5.50
C SER A 476 52.94 -20.61 -6.16
N ARG A 477 53.66 -21.73 -6.10
CA ARG A 477 53.27 -22.92 -6.84
C ARG A 477 52.11 -23.61 -6.16
N LYS A 478 51.00 -23.72 -6.88
CA LYS A 478 49.76 -24.43 -6.54
C LYS A 478 48.99 -23.95 -5.32
N ILE A 479 49.65 -23.27 -4.40
CA ILE A 479 49.08 -22.75 -3.17
C ILE A 479 49.71 -21.39 -2.86
N VAL A 480 48.90 -20.47 -2.39
CA VAL A 480 49.32 -19.17 -1.87
C VAL A 480 48.48 -18.81 -0.67
N ARG A 481 49.06 -18.09 0.29
CA ARG A 481 48.29 -17.42 1.33
C ARG A 481 48.18 -15.94 1.01
N LEU A 482 46.96 -15.42 1.12
CA LEU A 482 46.64 -14.01 0.99
C LEU A 482 46.27 -13.46 2.37
N LEU A 483 46.65 -12.21 2.61
CA LEU A 483 46.18 -11.44 3.75
C LEU A 483 44.68 -11.16 3.60
N ALA A 484 44.05 -10.67 4.67
CA ALA A 484 42.63 -10.35 4.69
C ALA A 484 42.21 -9.29 3.65
N ASP A 485 43.15 -8.48 3.15
CA ASP A 485 42.91 -7.50 2.09
C ASP A 485 43.16 -8.06 0.68
N GLY A 486 43.51 -9.34 0.55
CA GLY A 486 43.79 -10.02 -0.72
C GLY A 486 45.25 -9.92 -1.17
N SER A 487 46.09 -9.14 -0.48
CA SER A 487 47.51 -9.02 -0.83
C SER A 487 48.30 -10.27 -0.45
N TYR A 488 49.42 -10.50 -1.13
CA TYR A 488 50.29 -11.66 -0.92
C TYR A 488 50.87 -11.72 0.51
N ASP A 489 50.71 -12.84 1.21
CA ASP A 489 51.34 -13.05 2.51
C ASP A 489 52.77 -13.59 2.35
N ASN A 490 53.75 -12.70 2.50
CA ASN A 490 55.17 -13.03 2.41
C ASN A 490 55.69 -13.98 3.51
N SER A 491 54.91 -14.24 4.57
CA SER A 491 55.28 -15.18 5.62
C SER A 491 54.97 -16.64 5.28
N PHE A 492 54.24 -16.89 4.18
CA PHE A 492 53.83 -18.23 3.79
C PHE A 492 54.74 -18.83 2.71
N PHE A 493 55.20 -20.05 2.94
CA PHE A 493 56.05 -20.80 2.04
C PHE A 493 55.22 -21.71 1.12
N SER A 494 55.41 -21.58 -0.19
CA SER A 494 54.96 -22.59 -1.15
C SER A 494 56.06 -23.64 -1.35
N VAL A 495 55.73 -24.91 -1.10
CA VAL A 495 56.69 -26.03 -1.09
C VAL A 495 56.52 -27.01 -2.26
N PHE A 496 55.61 -26.72 -3.20
CA PHE A 496 55.26 -27.61 -4.30
C PHE A 496 56.09 -27.37 -5.55
N GLU A 497 56.26 -28.44 -6.34
CA GLU A 497 56.84 -28.37 -7.69
C GLU A 497 55.76 -28.05 -8.74
N GLU A 498 56.19 -27.65 -9.95
CA GLU A 498 55.30 -27.25 -11.05
C GLU A 498 54.38 -28.39 -11.54
N THR A 499 54.83 -29.64 -11.36
CA THR A 499 54.11 -30.86 -11.75
C THR A 499 53.09 -31.31 -10.71
N ALA A 500 53.09 -30.72 -9.50
CA ALA A 500 52.14 -31.09 -8.45
C ALA A 500 50.70 -30.74 -8.86
N THR A 501 49.76 -31.59 -8.47
CA THR A 501 48.32 -31.38 -8.69
C THR A 501 47.61 -31.49 -7.34
N LEU A 502 47.08 -30.39 -6.83
CA LEU A 502 46.35 -30.39 -5.57
C LEU A 502 44.87 -30.63 -5.85
N LYS A 503 44.23 -31.45 -5.02
CA LYS A 503 42.81 -31.79 -5.11
C LYS A 503 41.99 -31.16 -4.00
N GLN A 504 42.47 -31.21 -2.77
CA GLN A 504 41.74 -30.70 -1.60
C GLN A 504 42.71 -30.20 -0.53
N VAL A 505 42.27 -29.21 0.23
CA VAL A 505 42.99 -28.65 1.39
C VAL A 505 42.04 -28.57 2.59
N ILE A 506 42.57 -28.82 3.79
CA ILE A 506 41.85 -28.62 5.06
C ILE A 506 42.76 -27.85 6.02
N VAL A 507 42.28 -26.73 6.54
CA VAL A 507 42.94 -26.00 7.63
C VAL A 507 42.48 -26.59 8.95
N GLN A 508 43.40 -27.14 9.73
CA GLN A 508 43.12 -27.77 11.01
C GLN A 508 42.95 -26.71 12.12
N PRO A 509 42.25 -27.04 13.23
CA PRO A 509 42.04 -26.10 14.34
C PRO A 509 43.32 -25.57 15.02
N ASP A 510 44.45 -26.26 14.85
CA ASP A 510 45.76 -25.86 15.36
C ASP A 510 46.57 -24.99 14.36
N GLY A 511 45.96 -24.60 13.23
CA GLY A 511 46.57 -23.78 12.19
C GLY A 511 47.38 -24.57 11.15
N LYS A 512 47.55 -25.88 11.33
CA LYS A 512 48.22 -26.74 10.33
C LYS A 512 47.31 -26.98 9.13
N ILE A 513 47.92 -27.36 8.00
CA ILE A 513 47.22 -27.45 6.71
C ILE A 513 47.42 -28.85 6.12
N LEU A 514 46.35 -29.63 5.96
CA LEU A 514 46.38 -30.89 5.23
C LEU A 514 46.18 -30.61 3.74
N VAL A 515 47.01 -31.21 2.90
CA VAL A 515 46.93 -31.07 1.44
C VAL A 515 46.93 -32.45 0.79
N MET A 516 45.95 -32.70 -0.07
CA MET A 516 45.77 -33.95 -0.81
C MET A 516 45.93 -33.73 -2.31
N GLY A 517 46.56 -34.67 -3.03
CA GLY A 517 46.66 -34.62 -4.49
C GLY A 517 47.77 -35.48 -5.10
N GLY A 518 48.12 -35.27 -6.36
CA GLY A 518 49.36 -35.80 -6.95
C GLY A 518 50.52 -34.89 -6.56
N LEU A 519 51.06 -35.09 -5.35
CA LEU A 519 52.00 -34.16 -4.74
C LEU A 519 53.44 -34.57 -5.06
N ASP A 520 54.05 -33.89 -6.03
CA ASP A 520 55.50 -33.95 -6.21
C ASP A 520 56.16 -33.03 -5.18
N PHE A 521 56.77 -33.64 -4.16
CA PHE A 521 57.42 -32.94 -3.05
C PHE A 521 58.85 -33.46 -2.89
N ASN A 522 59.85 -32.61 -3.10
CA ASN A 522 61.28 -32.97 -3.02
C ASN A 522 61.66 -34.20 -3.87
N GLY A 523 61.02 -34.40 -5.02
CA GLY A 523 61.24 -35.54 -5.91
C GLY A 523 60.62 -36.88 -5.44
N MET A 524 59.77 -36.85 -4.40
CA MET A 524 58.96 -37.98 -3.97
C MET A 524 57.48 -37.74 -4.28
N GLN A 525 56.82 -38.73 -4.87
CA GLN A 525 55.39 -38.70 -5.14
C GLN A 525 54.62 -39.04 -3.87
N ARG A 526 53.88 -38.07 -3.32
CA ARG A 526 53.00 -38.23 -2.16
C ARG A 526 51.55 -37.97 -2.57
N GLN A 527 50.63 -38.47 -1.74
CA GLN A 527 49.19 -38.29 -1.96
C GLN A 527 48.53 -37.41 -0.90
N LEU A 528 49.17 -37.32 0.27
CA LEU A 528 48.79 -36.49 1.40
C LEU A 528 50.06 -35.91 2.02
N ILE A 529 50.02 -34.64 2.43
CA ILE A 529 51.02 -34.04 3.31
C ILE A 529 50.32 -33.15 4.32
N ARG A 530 51.01 -32.83 5.41
CA ARG A 530 50.64 -31.74 6.30
C ARG A 530 51.70 -30.64 6.23
N LEU A 531 51.26 -29.41 6.22
CA LEU A 531 52.08 -28.21 6.33
C LEU A 531 51.85 -27.58 7.71
N ASN A 532 52.87 -26.92 8.23
CA ASN A 532 52.75 -25.99 9.33
C ASN A 532 51.97 -24.75 8.90
N GLU A 533 51.59 -23.91 9.86
CA GLU A 533 50.86 -22.68 9.60
C GLU A 533 51.60 -21.74 8.63
N ASP A 534 52.92 -21.73 8.63
CA ASP A 534 53.73 -20.92 7.70
C ASP A 534 53.89 -21.56 6.31
N GLY A 535 53.26 -22.71 6.03
CA GLY A 535 53.36 -23.42 4.75
C GLY A 535 54.60 -24.32 4.63
N SER A 536 55.51 -24.33 5.61
CA SER A 536 56.60 -25.30 5.67
C SER A 536 56.08 -26.71 5.91
N TYR A 537 56.79 -27.73 5.41
CA TYR A 537 56.39 -29.13 5.59
C TYR A 537 56.42 -29.56 7.07
N ASP A 538 55.36 -30.21 7.56
CA ASP A 538 55.29 -30.78 8.90
C ASP A 538 55.82 -32.22 8.90
N ASP A 539 57.05 -32.40 9.40
CA ASP A 539 57.71 -33.71 9.49
C ASP A 539 57.18 -34.60 10.62
N THR A 540 56.32 -34.07 11.49
CA THR A 540 55.67 -34.84 12.58
C THR A 540 54.43 -35.59 12.11
N PHE A 541 53.91 -35.29 10.92
CA PHE A 541 52.78 -35.99 10.32
C PHE A 541 53.26 -37.15 9.45
N ASN A 542 52.87 -38.37 9.80
CA ASN A 542 53.22 -39.56 9.04
C ASN A 542 51.96 -40.35 8.68
N ASP A 543 51.48 -40.18 7.45
CA ASP A 543 50.29 -40.84 6.93
C ASP A 543 50.44 -42.37 6.76
N GLY A 544 51.68 -42.88 6.74
CA GLY A 544 51.95 -44.31 6.52
C GLY A 544 51.48 -44.84 5.16
N LEU A 545 51.05 -43.98 4.23
CA LEU A 545 50.55 -44.35 2.91
C LEU A 545 51.75 -44.55 1.97
N ALA A 546 52.04 -45.81 1.64
CA ALA A 546 53.00 -46.11 0.57
C ALA A 546 52.46 -45.51 -0.75
N GLY A 547 53.23 -44.66 -1.42
CA GLY A 547 52.82 -44.01 -2.67
C GLY A 547 52.28 -45.01 -3.70
N GLY A 548 51.19 -44.65 -4.38
CA GLY A 548 50.55 -45.49 -5.41
C GLY A 548 49.02 -45.55 -5.36
N TRP A 549 48.39 -45.07 -4.30
CA TRP A 549 46.93 -45.00 -4.15
C TRP A 549 46.39 -43.67 -4.67
N ASN A 550 45.31 -43.68 -5.46
CA ASN A 550 44.61 -42.44 -5.79
C ASN A 550 43.67 -42.08 -4.65
N LEU A 551 43.80 -40.87 -4.11
CA LEU A 551 42.84 -40.31 -3.17
C LEU A 551 41.78 -39.49 -3.92
N TYR A 552 40.54 -39.60 -3.45
CA TYR A 552 39.38 -38.92 -4.03
C TYR A 552 38.82 -37.84 -3.11
N GLY A 553 38.78 -38.07 -1.80
CA GLY A 553 38.25 -37.13 -0.81
C GLY A 553 38.94 -37.25 0.54
N MET A 554 38.93 -36.15 1.28
CA MET A 554 39.45 -36.05 2.65
C MET A 554 38.45 -35.30 3.54
N LEU A 555 38.29 -35.74 4.77
CA LEU A 555 37.45 -35.09 5.77
C LEU A 555 38.10 -35.14 7.16
N GLN A 556 38.14 -34.02 7.88
CA GLN A 556 38.56 -34.01 9.27
C GLN A 556 37.34 -34.10 10.21
N GLN A 557 37.37 -35.04 11.15
CA GLN A 557 36.36 -35.18 12.20
C GLN A 557 36.65 -34.22 13.37
N ALA A 558 35.63 -33.93 14.18
CA ALA A 558 35.73 -33.01 15.32
C ALA A 558 36.76 -33.42 16.39
N ASP A 559 37.10 -34.71 16.47
CA ASP A 559 38.13 -35.25 17.37
C ASP A 559 39.55 -35.20 16.78
N GLY A 560 39.70 -34.60 15.60
CA GLY A 560 40.96 -34.44 14.88
C GLY A 560 41.35 -35.62 14.00
N LYS A 561 40.59 -36.72 13.98
CA LYS A 561 40.82 -37.83 13.05
C LYS A 561 40.50 -37.44 11.62
N ILE A 562 41.10 -38.12 10.65
CA ILE A 562 41.02 -37.77 9.22
C ILE A 562 40.50 -38.96 8.44
N ILE A 563 39.35 -38.85 7.80
CA ILE A 563 38.82 -39.84 6.87
C ILE A 563 39.37 -39.56 5.48
N LEU A 564 39.82 -40.60 4.79
CA LEU A 564 40.26 -40.56 3.41
C LEU A 564 39.47 -41.55 2.58
N THR A 565 39.09 -41.12 1.37
CA THR A 565 38.50 -41.99 0.35
C THR A 565 39.45 -42.13 -0.84
N GLY A 566 39.48 -43.29 -1.48
CA GLY A 566 40.51 -43.61 -2.47
C GLY A 566 40.40 -45.04 -3.01
N ASP A 567 41.34 -45.43 -3.86
CA ASP A 567 41.45 -46.80 -4.40
C ASP A 567 42.02 -47.79 -3.35
N PHE A 568 41.38 -47.91 -2.19
CA PHE A 568 41.81 -48.85 -1.16
C PHE A 568 41.19 -50.24 -1.44
N TRP A 569 42.05 -51.26 -1.62
CA TRP A 569 41.61 -52.66 -1.81
C TRP A 569 41.81 -53.53 -0.57
N GLU A 570 42.85 -53.26 0.23
CA GLU A 570 43.15 -53.97 1.47
C GLU A 570 43.73 -53.00 2.53
N TYR A 571 43.42 -53.30 3.78
CA TYR A 571 43.80 -52.58 5.00
C TYR A 571 44.12 -53.58 6.09
N ASN A 572 45.37 -53.67 6.56
CA ASN A 572 45.77 -54.61 7.63
C ASN A 572 45.24 -56.06 7.42
N TYR A 573 45.23 -56.55 6.19
CA TYR A 573 44.67 -57.85 5.78
C TYR A 573 43.13 -57.98 5.92
N GLN A 574 42.40 -56.85 5.95
CA GLN A 574 40.95 -56.73 5.86
C GLN A 574 40.57 -55.86 4.65
N LEU A 575 39.37 -56.04 4.09
CA LEU A 575 38.88 -55.21 2.98
C LEU A 575 38.57 -53.78 3.49
N ALA A 576 39.41 -52.79 3.14
CA ALA A 576 39.01 -51.38 3.23
C ALA A 576 38.48 -50.97 1.86
N SER A 577 37.22 -51.25 1.58
CA SER A 577 36.58 -50.87 0.31
C SER A 577 36.45 -49.34 0.23
N ASN A 578 37.47 -48.70 -0.34
CA ASN A 578 37.54 -47.28 -0.70
C ASN A 578 37.54 -46.23 0.43
N ARG A 579 37.63 -46.62 1.72
CA ARG A 579 37.67 -45.69 2.87
C ARG A 579 38.66 -46.13 3.96
N ILE A 580 39.42 -45.18 4.50
CA ILE A 580 40.26 -45.36 5.70
C ILE A 580 40.14 -44.16 6.64
N ARG A 581 40.57 -44.32 7.89
CA ARG A 581 40.69 -43.21 8.86
C ARG A 581 42.09 -43.16 9.47
N LEU A 582 42.62 -41.96 9.65
CA LEU A 582 43.87 -41.65 10.32
C LEU A 582 43.60 -40.94 11.65
N ASN A 583 44.49 -41.14 12.61
CA ASN A 583 44.61 -40.36 13.83
C ASN A 583 45.17 -38.95 13.53
N PRO A 584 45.07 -37.99 14.47
CA PRO A 584 45.58 -36.63 14.27
C PRO A 584 47.09 -36.54 13.94
N ASP A 585 47.89 -37.55 14.28
CA ASP A 585 49.32 -37.63 13.98
C ASP A 585 49.62 -38.25 12.59
N GLY A 586 48.59 -38.64 11.85
CA GLY A 586 48.67 -39.29 10.55
C GLY A 586 48.71 -40.81 10.64
N THR A 587 48.93 -41.39 11.82
CA THR A 587 48.93 -42.84 11.97
C THR A 587 47.54 -43.42 11.71
N ILE A 588 47.48 -44.62 11.16
CA ILE A 588 46.22 -45.28 10.84
C ILE A 588 45.37 -45.54 12.10
N ASP A 589 44.06 -45.25 12.05
CA ASP A 589 43.08 -45.61 13.08
C ASP A 589 42.51 -47.02 12.85
N SER A 590 43.01 -47.98 13.63
CA SER A 590 42.56 -49.38 13.61
C SER A 590 41.16 -49.65 14.15
N ALA A 591 40.52 -48.66 14.79
CA ALA A 591 39.16 -48.80 15.31
C ALA A 591 38.06 -48.42 14.29
N PHE A 592 38.44 -47.93 13.10
CA PHE A 592 37.50 -47.57 12.05
C PHE A 592 36.93 -48.82 11.35
N LEU A 593 35.61 -48.86 11.14
CA LEU A 593 34.89 -49.99 10.55
C LEU A 593 34.34 -49.59 9.18
N PRO A 594 35.13 -49.69 8.10
CA PRO A 594 34.68 -49.28 6.78
C PRO A 594 33.57 -50.21 6.28
N TYR A 595 32.42 -49.64 5.93
CA TYR A 595 31.39 -50.38 5.19
C TYR A 595 31.93 -50.81 3.81
N THR A 596 31.69 -52.07 3.43
CA THR A 596 32.30 -52.69 2.25
C THR A 596 31.37 -52.68 1.03
N ASN A 597 31.66 -51.81 0.04
CA ASN A 597 30.97 -51.74 -1.25
C ASN A 597 31.74 -50.94 -2.32
N ASP A 598 31.25 -50.96 -3.56
CA ASP A 598 31.86 -50.31 -4.74
C ASP A 598 31.37 -48.86 -4.96
N TYR A 599 31.36 -48.08 -3.87
CA TYR A 599 31.14 -46.63 -3.92
C TYR A 599 32.44 -45.91 -4.29
N GLN A 600 32.44 -45.17 -5.40
CA GLN A 600 33.49 -44.21 -5.71
C GLN A 600 33.04 -42.81 -5.27
N THR A 601 33.84 -42.17 -4.41
CA THR A 601 33.53 -40.86 -3.83
C THR A 601 34.00 -39.73 -4.75
N ASP A 602 33.14 -38.74 -4.98
CA ASP A 602 33.49 -37.45 -5.59
C ASP A 602 33.57 -36.35 -4.52
N LEU A 603 32.66 -36.38 -3.53
CA LEU A 603 32.59 -35.40 -2.44
C LEU A 603 32.30 -36.09 -1.10
N ILE A 604 32.87 -35.56 -0.03
CA ILE A 604 32.62 -36.01 1.35
C ILE A 604 32.39 -34.80 2.27
N GLN A 605 31.35 -34.84 3.11
CA GLN A 605 30.96 -33.73 3.98
C GLN A 605 30.63 -34.20 5.40
N ALA A 606 31.16 -33.53 6.43
CA ALA A 606 30.87 -33.83 7.83
C ALA A 606 29.48 -33.34 8.25
N GLN A 607 28.90 -34.01 9.25
CA GLN A 607 27.72 -33.54 9.97
C GLN A 607 28.03 -33.22 11.44
N PRO A 608 27.27 -32.30 12.09
CA PRO A 608 27.52 -31.90 13.48
C PRO A 608 27.43 -33.04 14.51
N ASP A 609 26.68 -34.10 14.22
CA ASP A 609 26.52 -35.27 15.09
C ASP A 609 27.68 -36.29 14.93
N GLY A 610 28.68 -35.99 14.10
CA GLY A 610 29.84 -36.83 13.81
C GLY A 610 29.62 -37.81 12.66
N LYS A 611 28.43 -37.89 12.08
CA LYS A 611 28.18 -38.61 10.82
C LYS A 611 28.81 -37.88 9.63
N PHE A 612 28.81 -38.51 8.47
CA PHE A 612 29.28 -37.89 7.24
C PHE A 612 28.51 -38.35 6.02
N LEU A 613 28.42 -37.48 5.01
CA LEU A 613 27.77 -37.71 3.73
C LEU A 613 28.82 -37.97 2.66
N GLU A 614 28.50 -38.84 1.71
CA GLU A 614 29.30 -39.07 0.52
C GLU A 614 28.43 -38.98 -0.72
N SER A 615 28.92 -38.30 -1.76
CA SER A 615 28.35 -38.36 -3.11
C SER A 615 29.37 -38.94 -4.10
N GLY A 616 28.87 -39.49 -5.20
CA GLY A 616 29.73 -40.02 -6.26
C GLY A 616 29.04 -41.04 -7.15
N TYR A 617 29.79 -42.04 -7.60
CA TYR A 617 29.36 -42.99 -8.63
C TYR A 617 29.46 -44.45 -8.15
N ARG A 618 28.39 -45.22 -8.36
CA ARG A 618 28.36 -46.67 -8.09
C ARG A 618 28.89 -47.44 -9.29
N MET A 619 29.94 -48.24 -9.08
CA MET A 619 30.50 -49.08 -10.15
C MET A 619 29.66 -50.32 -10.46
N ASP A 620 28.81 -50.75 -9.51
CA ASP A 620 27.97 -51.93 -9.65
C ASP A 620 26.65 -51.65 -10.39
N THR A 621 26.00 -50.52 -10.10
CA THR A 621 24.73 -50.13 -10.74
C THR A 621 24.86 -49.06 -11.82
N PHE A 622 26.03 -48.43 -11.96
CA PHE A 622 26.29 -47.33 -12.90
C PHE A 622 25.46 -46.07 -12.60
N GLU A 623 25.08 -45.87 -11.34
CA GLU A 623 24.23 -44.77 -10.86
C GLU A 623 25.00 -43.78 -9.98
N TRP A 624 24.61 -42.51 -10.05
CA TRP A 624 25.12 -41.43 -9.20
C TRP A 624 24.33 -41.37 -7.89
N TYR A 625 24.96 -40.98 -6.78
CA TYR A 625 24.30 -41.07 -5.47
C TYR A 625 24.68 -39.98 -4.46
N VAL A 626 23.86 -39.86 -3.41
CA VAL A 626 24.24 -39.37 -2.07
C VAL A 626 23.85 -40.39 -1.00
N VAL A 627 24.76 -40.69 -0.08
CA VAL A 627 24.57 -41.62 1.07
C VAL A 627 25.14 -41.03 2.36
N ARG A 628 24.71 -41.58 3.51
CA ARG A 628 25.20 -41.19 4.84
C ARG A 628 25.87 -42.36 5.57
N PHE A 629 26.96 -42.07 6.27
CA PHE A 629 27.68 -42.98 7.15
C PHE A 629 27.72 -42.46 8.59
N ASN A 630 27.79 -43.39 9.54
CA ASN A 630 28.01 -43.09 10.95
C ASN A 630 29.47 -42.71 11.20
N ALA A 631 29.74 -42.07 12.35
CA ALA A 631 31.08 -41.63 12.75
C ALA A 631 32.14 -42.75 12.77
N ASP A 632 31.73 -44.02 12.86
CA ASP A 632 32.59 -45.19 12.88
C ASP A 632 32.87 -45.80 11.49
N GLY A 633 32.24 -45.29 10.43
CA GLY A 633 32.37 -45.76 9.05
C GLY A 633 31.29 -46.74 8.59
N SER A 634 30.35 -47.11 9.46
CA SER A 634 29.21 -47.97 9.10
C SER A 634 28.12 -47.18 8.33
N LEU A 635 27.42 -47.83 7.39
CA LEU A 635 26.33 -47.19 6.63
C LEU A 635 25.16 -46.81 7.54
N ASP A 636 24.67 -45.58 7.42
CA ASP A 636 23.46 -45.14 8.12
C ASP A 636 22.20 -45.54 7.34
N THR A 637 21.58 -46.65 7.73
CA THR A 637 20.37 -47.17 7.09
C THR A 637 19.12 -46.35 7.37
N THR A 638 19.18 -45.33 8.23
CA THR A 638 18.06 -44.40 8.47
C THR A 638 18.00 -43.27 7.44
N PHE A 639 19.05 -43.12 6.64
CA PHE A 639 19.10 -42.17 5.53
C PHE A 639 18.70 -42.86 4.22
N GLN A 640 17.70 -42.32 3.54
CA GLN A 640 17.35 -42.69 2.19
C GLN A 640 18.49 -42.28 1.25
N GLN A 641 19.06 -43.28 0.58
CA GLN A 641 19.98 -43.03 -0.51
C GLN A 641 19.28 -42.20 -1.60
N VAL A 642 20.00 -41.18 -2.08
CA VAL A 642 19.51 -40.26 -3.10
C VAL A 642 20.04 -40.68 -4.46
N ASP A 643 19.16 -40.85 -5.43
CA ASP A 643 19.46 -40.92 -6.86
C ASP A 643 19.50 -39.49 -7.43
N VAL A 644 20.59 -39.13 -8.09
CA VAL A 644 20.85 -37.78 -8.61
C VAL A 644 21.83 -37.90 -9.78
N GLN A 645 22.20 -36.81 -10.46
CA GLN A 645 23.36 -36.81 -11.36
C GLN A 645 24.58 -36.18 -10.64
N SER A 646 25.52 -35.58 -11.36
CA SER A 646 26.78 -35.13 -10.77
C SER A 646 26.57 -34.00 -9.75
N VAL A 647 26.81 -34.31 -8.47
CA VAL A 647 26.90 -33.30 -7.39
C VAL A 647 28.30 -32.70 -7.40
N LYS A 648 28.39 -31.37 -7.34
CA LYS A 648 29.65 -30.62 -7.31
C LYS A 648 30.02 -30.12 -5.92
N ASP A 649 29.01 -29.77 -5.13
CA ASP A 649 29.21 -29.33 -3.76
C ASP A 649 28.00 -29.67 -2.87
N MET A 650 28.21 -29.77 -1.56
CA MET A 650 27.22 -30.18 -0.58
C MET A 650 27.55 -29.59 0.79
N ASP A 651 26.53 -29.05 1.46
CA ASP A 651 26.67 -28.49 2.78
C ASP A 651 25.44 -28.75 3.65
N VAL A 652 25.64 -28.71 4.97
CA VAL A 652 24.66 -29.12 5.97
C VAL A 652 24.21 -27.91 6.76
N GLN A 653 22.91 -27.64 6.73
CA GLN A 653 22.31 -26.54 7.49
C GLN A 653 22.31 -26.86 8.99
N ALA A 654 22.18 -25.82 9.82
CA ALA A 654 22.12 -25.97 11.28
C ALA A 654 20.95 -26.84 11.77
N ASP A 655 19.86 -26.92 10.99
CA ASP A 655 18.71 -27.80 11.26
C ASP A 655 18.92 -29.26 10.79
N GLY A 656 20.08 -29.55 10.19
CA GLY A 656 20.46 -30.85 9.67
C GLY A 656 19.97 -31.17 8.26
N LYS A 657 19.22 -30.26 7.60
CA LYS A 657 18.90 -30.39 6.18
C LYS A 657 20.16 -30.27 5.33
N ILE A 658 20.13 -30.86 4.15
CA ILE A 658 21.31 -31.00 3.28
C ILE A 658 21.03 -30.29 1.97
N VAL A 659 21.92 -29.39 1.56
CA VAL A 659 21.82 -28.69 0.28
C VAL A 659 22.83 -29.30 -0.67
N ILE A 660 22.40 -29.64 -1.88
CA ILE A 660 23.26 -30.17 -2.94
C ILE A 660 23.19 -29.26 -4.15
N VAL A 661 24.35 -29.03 -4.76
CA VAL A 661 24.48 -28.27 -5.99
C VAL A 661 25.30 -29.06 -7.00
N GLY A 662 24.99 -28.95 -8.29
CA GLY A 662 25.72 -29.69 -9.31
C GLY A 662 25.21 -29.54 -10.73
N ASN A 663 25.56 -30.54 -11.56
CA ASN A 663 25.06 -30.71 -12.90
C ASN A 663 24.08 -31.89 -12.91
N PHE A 664 22.84 -31.59 -12.49
CA PHE A 664 21.73 -32.52 -12.48
C PHE A 664 20.44 -31.81 -12.86
N ASP A 665 19.54 -32.54 -13.50
CA ASP A 665 18.19 -32.07 -13.87
C ASP A 665 17.09 -32.72 -13.03
N TYR A 666 17.45 -33.70 -12.19
CA TYR A 666 16.54 -34.37 -11.27
C TYR A 666 17.23 -34.88 -10.00
N VAL A 667 16.42 -35.10 -8.96
CA VAL A 667 16.78 -35.80 -7.72
C VAL A 667 15.65 -36.74 -7.33
N ASN A 668 15.93 -38.04 -7.17
CA ASN A 668 14.96 -39.11 -6.91
C ASN A 668 13.76 -39.08 -7.89
N GLY A 669 14.02 -38.78 -9.16
CA GLY A 669 13.00 -38.66 -10.21
C GLY A 669 12.14 -37.39 -10.14
N VAL A 670 12.47 -36.44 -9.25
CA VAL A 670 11.83 -35.12 -9.18
C VAL A 670 12.70 -34.10 -9.91
N ASP A 671 12.12 -33.33 -10.83
CA ASP A 671 12.83 -32.30 -11.58
C ASP A 671 13.47 -31.26 -10.63
N ARG A 672 14.79 -31.09 -10.79
CA ARG A 672 15.65 -30.22 -9.99
C ARG A 672 16.83 -29.80 -10.86
N PHE A 673 16.88 -28.53 -11.24
CA PHE A 673 17.91 -28.03 -12.16
C PHE A 673 19.07 -27.43 -11.38
N GLY A 674 20.12 -28.22 -11.18
CA GLY A 674 21.40 -27.85 -10.58
C GLY A 674 21.39 -27.65 -9.06
N VAL A 675 20.25 -27.39 -8.43
CA VAL A 675 20.15 -27.20 -6.97
C VAL A 675 18.97 -27.98 -6.39
N ALA A 676 19.21 -28.65 -5.26
CA ALA A 676 18.18 -29.30 -4.47
C ALA A 676 18.51 -29.26 -2.98
N ARG A 677 17.46 -29.33 -2.15
CA ARG A 677 17.58 -29.55 -0.71
C ARG A 677 16.96 -30.89 -0.35
N LEU A 678 17.58 -31.58 0.61
CA LEU A 678 17.16 -32.85 1.16
C LEU A 678 16.83 -32.68 2.64
N LEU A 679 15.88 -33.46 3.13
CA LEU A 679 15.59 -33.56 4.55
C LEU A 679 16.69 -34.38 5.26
N THR A 680 16.66 -34.35 6.60
CA THR A 680 17.62 -35.10 7.46
C THR A 680 17.57 -36.61 7.24
N ASP A 681 16.53 -37.13 6.61
CA ASP A 681 16.37 -38.52 6.24
C ASP A 681 16.74 -38.81 4.77
N GLY A 682 17.19 -37.84 3.99
CA GLY A 682 17.60 -38.01 2.59
C GLY A 682 16.47 -37.95 1.57
N THR A 683 15.22 -37.76 2.00
CA THR A 683 14.12 -37.46 1.06
C THR A 683 14.28 -36.06 0.46
N VAL A 684 13.77 -35.86 -0.77
CA VAL A 684 13.80 -34.55 -1.43
C VAL A 684 12.88 -33.60 -0.68
N ASP A 685 13.40 -32.42 -0.31
CA ASP A 685 12.59 -31.36 0.24
C ASP A 685 11.73 -30.73 -0.86
N MET A 686 10.44 -31.10 -0.87
CA MET A 686 9.47 -30.56 -1.82
C MET A 686 9.05 -29.12 -1.48
N GLY A 687 9.39 -28.63 -0.28
CA GLY A 687 9.24 -27.24 0.15
C GLY A 687 10.42 -26.35 -0.27
N PHE A 688 11.37 -26.87 -1.07
CA PHE A 688 12.47 -26.12 -1.66
C PHE A 688 12.35 -26.17 -3.20
N ASP A 689 11.97 -25.05 -3.84
CA ASP A 689 11.59 -24.98 -5.25
C ASP A 689 12.83 -24.80 -6.07
N SER A 690 12.87 -25.54 -7.14
CA SER A 690 13.62 -25.15 -8.33
C SER A 690 12.80 -25.42 -9.59
N SER A 691 11.46 -25.50 -9.46
CA SER A 691 10.59 -26.24 -10.39
C SER A 691 9.57 -25.42 -11.20
N LEU A 692 9.64 -24.09 -11.25
CA LEU A 692 8.75 -23.32 -12.13
C LEU A 692 9.42 -23.06 -13.50
N ASP A 693 9.11 -23.95 -14.44
CA ASP A 693 9.26 -23.91 -15.91
C ASP A 693 10.66 -23.63 -16.53
N TYR A 694 11.62 -23.03 -15.81
CA TYR A 694 12.93 -22.66 -16.37
C TYR A 694 14.15 -22.79 -15.44
N GLY A 695 14.00 -23.25 -14.19
CA GLY A 695 15.10 -23.66 -13.29
C GLY A 695 16.36 -22.77 -13.30
N LEU A 696 17.53 -23.36 -13.06
CA LEU A 696 18.78 -22.77 -13.55
C LEU A 696 18.92 -23.07 -15.05
N ASN A 697 19.39 -22.11 -15.84
CA ASN A 697 19.70 -22.34 -17.26
C ASN A 697 21.09 -22.95 -17.49
N GLY A 698 21.70 -23.50 -16.44
CA GLY A 698 23.04 -24.06 -16.43
C GLY A 698 23.32 -24.78 -15.11
N TYR A 699 24.59 -25.06 -14.82
CA TYR A 699 24.99 -25.90 -13.67
C TYR A 699 25.67 -25.09 -12.57
N THR A 700 25.60 -25.59 -11.35
CA THR A 700 26.27 -25.03 -10.16
C THR A 700 27.50 -25.83 -9.77
N ASN A 701 28.54 -25.14 -9.32
CA ASN A 701 29.83 -25.70 -8.92
C ASN A 701 30.14 -25.50 -7.44
N ALA A 702 29.63 -24.44 -6.81
CA ALA A 702 30.00 -24.03 -5.47
C ALA A 702 28.77 -23.75 -4.62
N LEU A 703 28.85 -24.09 -3.35
CA LEU A 703 27.83 -23.90 -2.33
C LEU A 703 28.47 -23.32 -1.06
N ALA A 704 27.76 -22.42 -0.39
CA ALA A 704 28.12 -22.05 0.97
C ALA A 704 26.88 -21.68 1.77
N ILE A 705 26.75 -22.20 2.99
CA ILE A 705 25.68 -21.84 3.90
C ILE A 705 26.14 -20.70 4.82
N GLN A 706 25.42 -19.59 4.80
CA GLN A 706 25.71 -18.43 5.65
C GLN A 706 25.24 -18.67 7.10
N PRO A 707 25.83 -17.99 8.11
CA PRO A 707 25.40 -18.13 9.51
C PRO A 707 23.93 -17.81 9.77
N ASP A 708 23.29 -17.02 8.90
CA ASP A 708 21.87 -16.68 8.94
C ASP A 708 20.96 -17.74 8.27
N GLY A 709 21.55 -18.83 7.78
CA GLY A 709 20.86 -19.94 7.13
C GLY A 709 20.59 -19.71 5.65
N GLN A 710 21.04 -18.61 5.03
CA GLN A 710 20.94 -18.40 3.58
C GLN A 710 21.92 -19.28 2.80
N ILE A 711 21.58 -19.60 1.56
CA ILE A 711 22.36 -20.49 0.69
C ILE A 711 22.96 -19.67 -0.44
N LEU A 712 24.29 -19.64 -0.56
CA LEU A 712 24.99 -19.11 -1.72
C LEU A 712 25.26 -20.24 -2.72
N ILE A 713 24.95 -19.99 -3.99
CA ILE A 713 25.26 -20.88 -5.10
C ILE A 713 26.13 -20.15 -6.12
N GLY A 714 27.18 -20.82 -6.60
CA GLY A 714 28.05 -20.33 -7.66
C GLY A 714 28.14 -21.35 -8.78
N GLY A 715 28.20 -20.91 -10.04
CA GLY A 715 28.15 -21.83 -11.18
C GLY A 715 28.27 -21.19 -12.55
N ASN A 716 28.00 -21.99 -13.57
CA ASN A 716 27.82 -21.56 -14.95
C ASN A 716 26.33 -21.48 -15.26
N PHE A 717 25.67 -20.47 -14.70
CA PHE A 717 24.27 -20.15 -14.97
C PHE A 717 24.17 -18.64 -15.19
N GLU A 718 23.22 -18.22 -16.01
CA GLU A 718 22.91 -16.80 -16.26
C GLU A 718 21.52 -16.43 -15.74
N TYR A 719 20.67 -17.41 -15.51
CA TYR A 719 19.30 -17.24 -15.06
C TYR A 719 18.93 -18.28 -14.01
N TYR A 720 18.06 -17.87 -13.10
CA TYR A 720 17.36 -18.74 -12.16
C TYR A 720 15.88 -18.36 -12.14
N ASN A 721 15.01 -19.32 -12.47
CA ASN A 721 13.56 -19.14 -12.61
C ASN A 721 13.20 -17.96 -13.54
N GLY A 722 13.91 -17.83 -14.67
CA GLY A 722 13.67 -16.80 -15.69
C GLY A 722 14.15 -15.38 -15.34
N LEU A 723 14.72 -15.16 -14.15
CA LEU A 723 15.33 -13.90 -13.75
C LEU A 723 16.86 -13.97 -13.95
N PRO A 724 17.56 -12.86 -14.24
CA PRO A 724 19.01 -12.86 -14.44
C PRO A 724 19.77 -13.05 -13.11
N TYR A 725 20.67 -14.03 -13.09
CA TYR A 725 21.65 -14.33 -12.04
C TYR A 725 22.94 -14.84 -12.69
N PRO A 726 23.82 -13.96 -13.17
CA PRO A 726 25.06 -14.39 -13.75
C PRO A 726 25.97 -14.97 -12.66
N PHE A 727 26.18 -16.28 -12.74
CA PHE A 727 27.24 -17.07 -12.14
C PHE A 727 27.29 -17.16 -10.61
N LEU A 728 26.65 -16.26 -9.87
CA LEU A 728 26.49 -16.29 -8.42
C LEU A 728 25.03 -15.96 -8.08
N GLY A 729 24.50 -16.58 -7.03
CA GLY A 729 23.16 -16.31 -6.55
C GLY A 729 23.06 -16.62 -5.07
N ARG A 730 22.20 -15.89 -4.37
CA ARG A 730 21.78 -16.24 -3.02
C ARG A 730 20.33 -16.69 -3.05
N LEU A 731 20.11 -17.87 -2.50
CA LEU A 731 18.81 -18.47 -2.31
C LEU A 731 18.44 -18.35 -0.84
N ASN A 732 17.15 -18.22 -0.59
CA ASN A 732 16.64 -18.34 0.77
C ASN A 732 16.88 -19.79 1.24
N GLY A 733 17.76 -19.96 2.20
CA GLY A 733 18.07 -21.27 2.76
C GLY A 733 17.19 -21.66 3.95
N GLY A 734 16.47 -20.72 4.55
CA GLY A 734 15.36 -21.04 5.44
C GLY A 734 14.17 -21.60 4.67
N ASP A 735 13.19 -22.12 5.41
CA ASP A 735 11.81 -22.24 4.90
C ASP A 735 11.23 -20.80 4.83
N GLY A 736 11.80 -19.94 3.98
CA GLY A 736 11.59 -18.49 3.97
C GLY A 736 11.79 -17.82 5.34
N PRO A 737 11.30 -16.58 5.56
CA PRO A 737 11.20 -15.99 6.89
C PRO A 737 10.21 -16.72 7.82
N ASN A 738 9.82 -17.96 7.49
CA ASN A 738 8.82 -18.77 8.17
C ASN A 738 9.34 -20.19 8.47
N GLY A 739 10.46 -20.27 9.19
CA GLY A 739 10.56 -21.26 10.28
C GLY A 739 9.47 -21.07 11.35
N SER A 740 8.72 -19.96 11.28
CA SER A 740 7.38 -19.85 11.84
C SER A 740 6.40 -20.57 10.93
N THR A 741 5.80 -21.64 11.42
CA THR A 741 4.44 -22.02 10.99
C THR A 741 3.60 -20.75 10.87
N SER A 742 2.83 -20.61 9.79
CA SER A 742 1.98 -19.45 9.59
C SER A 742 0.57 -19.92 9.27
N VAL A 743 -0.40 -19.21 9.81
CA VAL A 743 -1.81 -19.43 9.52
C VAL A 743 -2.39 -18.09 9.14
N THR A 744 -2.88 -18.01 7.90
CA THR A 744 -3.49 -16.81 7.34
C THR A 744 -4.96 -17.10 7.10
N GLY A 745 -5.84 -16.36 7.76
CA GLY A 745 -7.27 -16.39 7.48
C GLY A 745 -7.61 -15.52 6.27
N TYR A 746 -8.54 -15.97 5.43
CA TYR A 746 -9.19 -15.21 4.36
C TYR A 746 -10.71 -15.21 4.60
N SER A 747 -11.39 -14.20 4.09
CA SER A 747 -12.83 -13.90 4.24
C SER A 747 -13.24 -13.21 5.56
N GLY A 748 -14.07 -12.15 5.40
CA GLY A 748 -14.93 -11.62 6.46
C GLY A 748 -14.93 -10.11 6.72
N ASN A 749 -15.04 -9.23 5.71
CA ASN A 749 -15.53 -7.87 5.99
C ASN A 749 -17.05 -7.98 6.21
N GLY A 750 -17.54 -7.72 7.42
CA GLY A 750 -18.93 -8.05 7.75
C GLY A 750 -19.45 -7.48 9.07
N GLN A 751 -20.76 -7.57 9.23
CA GLN A 751 -21.53 -7.21 10.41
C GLN A 751 -22.11 -8.49 11.00
N TYR A 752 -21.70 -8.88 12.20
CA TYR A 752 -22.12 -10.13 12.82
C TYR A 752 -22.96 -9.89 14.07
N CYS A 753 -23.97 -10.72 14.29
CA CYS A 753 -24.72 -10.74 15.53
C CYS A 753 -23.94 -11.48 16.62
N ALA A 754 -24.03 -11.01 17.86
CA ALA A 754 -23.72 -11.85 19.02
C ALA A 754 -24.58 -13.13 18.96
N GLY A 755 -23.96 -14.31 19.04
CA GLY A 755 -24.63 -15.61 18.85
C GLY A 755 -24.69 -16.10 17.39
N GLY A 756 -24.31 -15.28 16.41
CA GLY A 756 -24.25 -15.64 15.00
C GLY A 756 -23.01 -16.47 14.63
N THR A 757 -23.03 -17.10 13.45
CA THR A 757 -21.91 -17.88 12.91
C THR A 757 -21.12 -17.11 11.86
N VAL A 758 -19.84 -17.44 11.73
CA VAL A 758 -18.92 -16.90 10.73
C VAL A 758 -18.07 -18.03 10.13
N ASP A 759 -17.86 -18.01 8.83
CA ASP A 759 -16.96 -18.93 8.14
C ASP A 759 -15.67 -18.20 7.77
N ILE A 760 -14.55 -18.68 8.32
CA ILE A 760 -13.22 -18.15 8.06
C ILE A 760 -12.43 -19.20 7.29
N ASP A 761 -12.13 -18.90 6.04
CA ASP A 761 -11.17 -19.68 5.27
C ASP A 761 -9.79 -19.45 5.84
N TYR A 762 -8.91 -20.44 5.80
CA TYR A 762 -7.52 -20.26 6.19
C TYR A 762 -6.61 -21.10 5.32
N THR A 763 -5.38 -20.62 5.21
CA THR A 763 -4.24 -21.37 4.69
C THR A 763 -3.20 -21.46 5.79
N ALA A 764 -2.67 -22.66 6.02
CA ALA A 764 -1.59 -22.92 6.93
C ALA A 764 -0.36 -23.40 6.15
N THR A 765 0.81 -22.85 6.48
CA THR A 765 2.10 -23.24 5.91
C THR A 765 3.06 -23.66 7.00
N GLY A 766 3.95 -24.60 6.68
CA GLY A 766 4.89 -25.21 7.62
C GLY A 766 4.53 -26.65 7.99
N THR A 767 5.27 -27.21 8.94
CA THR A 767 5.07 -28.59 9.43
C THR A 767 4.23 -28.58 10.70
N PHE A 768 3.11 -29.29 10.69
CA PHE A 768 2.22 -29.45 11.85
C PHE A 768 2.15 -30.92 12.27
N ASP A 769 1.98 -31.16 13.57
CA ASP A 769 1.73 -32.51 14.08
C ASP A 769 0.42 -33.06 13.44
N PRO A 770 0.32 -34.36 13.09
CA PRO A 770 -0.95 -34.96 12.66
C PRO A 770 -2.13 -34.75 13.62
N ALA A 771 -1.87 -34.49 14.91
CA ALA A 771 -2.87 -34.14 15.93
C ALA A 771 -3.14 -32.63 16.06
N ASN A 772 -2.50 -31.78 15.25
CA ASN A 772 -2.68 -30.34 15.26
C ASN A 772 -4.13 -29.93 14.95
N GLN A 773 -4.64 -28.95 15.69
CA GLN A 773 -5.88 -28.24 15.38
C GLN A 773 -5.58 -26.78 15.04
N PHE A 774 -6.36 -26.24 14.12
CA PHE A 774 -6.43 -24.81 13.82
C PHE A 774 -7.62 -24.23 14.56
N GLU A 775 -7.39 -23.31 15.49
CA GLU A 775 -8.39 -22.69 16.34
C GLU A 775 -8.69 -21.27 15.86
N LEU A 776 -9.96 -20.94 15.63
CA LEU A 776 -10.39 -19.58 15.31
C LEU A 776 -10.61 -18.82 16.62
N HIS A 777 -9.79 -17.80 16.85
CA HIS A 777 -9.87 -16.89 17.99
C HIS A 777 -10.61 -15.61 17.64
N LEU A 778 -11.41 -15.12 18.58
CA LEU A 778 -12.14 -13.85 18.53
C LEU A 778 -11.49 -12.84 19.49
N SER A 779 -11.27 -11.61 19.03
CA SER A 779 -10.83 -10.51 19.90
C SER A 779 -11.98 -9.95 20.75
N ASP A 780 -11.68 -9.06 21.69
CA ASP A 780 -12.69 -8.21 22.33
C ASP A 780 -13.06 -7.00 21.44
N ALA A 781 -13.99 -6.17 21.92
CA ALA A 781 -14.44 -4.95 21.24
C ALA A 781 -13.36 -3.87 21.08
N ASN A 782 -12.17 -4.03 21.69
CA ASN A 782 -11.01 -3.17 21.55
C ASN A 782 -9.92 -3.79 20.65
N GLY A 783 -10.19 -4.96 20.05
CA GLY A 783 -9.26 -5.65 19.15
C GLY A 783 -8.17 -6.44 19.86
N GLN A 784 -8.27 -6.69 21.17
CA GLN A 784 -7.33 -7.52 21.93
C GLN A 784 -7.82 -8.97 21.98
N PHE A 785 -6.93 -9.96 21.90
CA PHE A 785 -7.32 -11.38 21.93
C PHE A 785 -7.24 -11.95 23.36
N PRO A 786 -8.36 -12.12 24.09
CA PRO A 786 -8.36 -12.70 25.43
C PRO A 786 -8.24 -14.24 25.44
N GLY A 787 -8.06 -14.89 24.28
CA GLY A 787 -8.00 -16.34 24.12
C GLY A 787 -9.38 -17.02 23.94
N THR A 788 -10.38 -16.28 23.44
CA THR A 788 -11.71 -16.85 23.16
C THR A 788 -11.69 -17.62 21.84
N VAL A 789 -11.73 -18.95 21.90
CA VAL A 789 -11.86 -19.81 20.72
C VAL A 789 -13.32 -19.97 20.35
N ILE A 790 -13.67 -19.71 19.09
CA ILE A 790 -15.04 -19.74 18.57
C ILE A 790 -15.29 -20.88 17.57
N GLY A 791 -14.25 -21.56 17.08
CA GLY A 791 -14.34 -22.72 16.18
C GLY A 791 -12.98 -23.41 15.97
N THR A 792 -12.96 -24.64 15.44
CA THR A 792 -11.71 -25.38 15.13
C THR A 792 -11.78 -26.17 13.81
N SER A 793 -10.61 -26.49 13.23
CA SER A 793 -10.45 -27.37 12.05
C SER A 793 -9.17 -28.20 12.13
N THR A 794 -9.11 -29.31 11.40
CA THR A 794 -7.91 -30.16 11.23
C THR A 794 -7.39 -30.16 9.78
N SER A 795 -8.03 -29.43 8.87
CA SER A 795 -7.70 -29.42 7.45
C SER A 795 -6.37 -28.72 7.18
N PHE A 796 -5.54 -29.28 6.31
CA PHE A 796 -4.23 -28.74 5.93
C PHE A 796 -3.94 -29.10 4.46
N PRO A 797 -3.32 -28.22 3.64
CA PRO A 797 -2.77 -26.90 3.98
C PRO A 797 -3.79 -25.77 4.02
N SER A 798 -5.08 -26.04 3.81
CA SER A 798 -6.14 -25.04 3.91
C SER A 798 -7.45 -25.66 4.37
N GLY A 799 -8.39 -24.83 4.81
CA GLY A 799 -9.73 -25.24 5.20
C GLY A 799 -10.61 -24.04 5.56
N THR A 800 -11.83 -24.32 5.99
CA THR A 800 -12.78 -23.31 6.48
C THR A 800 -13.14 -23.65 7.93
N ILE A 801 -13.03 -22.69 8.84
CA ILE A 801 -13.48 -22.82 10.24
C ILE A 801 -14.79 -22.06 10.39
N THR A 802 -15.87 -22.77 10.70
CA THR A 802 -17.12 -22.16 11.16
C THR A 802 -17.01 -21.83 12.65
N GLY A 803 -16.98 -20.55 12.99
CA GLY A 803 -16.99 -20.04 14.35
C GLY A 803 -18.36 -19.51 14.79
N THR A 804 -18.68 -19.61 16.08
CA THR A 804 -19.89 -18.97 16.66
C THR A 804 -19.49 -17.80 17.57
N ILE A 805 -19.92 -16.59 17.25
CA ILE A 805 -19.70 -15.41 18.09
C ILE A 805 -20.44 -15.62 19.43
N PRO A 806 -19.81 -15.39 20.59
CA PRO A 806 -20.47 -15.55 21.88
C PRO A 806 -21.74 -14.70 21.97
N SER A 807 -22.84 -15.27 22.47
CA SER A 807 -24.12 -14.56 22.62
C SER A 807 -24.08 -13.40 23.62
N ASN A 808 -23.06 -13.38 24.48
CA ASN A 808 -22.79 -12.31 25.43
C ASN A 808 -21.70 -11.33 24.95
N ALA A 809 -21.28 -11.41 23.68
CA ALA A 809 -20.32 -10.45 23.12
C ALA A 809 -20.92 -9.03 23.14
N THR A 810 -20.14 -8.06 23.62
CA THR A 810 -20.56 -6.66 23.68
C THR A 810 -20.57 -6.04 22.28
N ALA A 811 -21.53 -5.16 21.99
CA ALA A 811 -21.52 -4.45 20.72
C ALA A 811 -20.23 -3.63 20.54
N GLY A 812 -19.64 -3.64 19.34
CA GLY A 812 -18.40 -2.92 19.04
C GLY A 812 -17.91 -3.13 17.62
N SER A 813 -17.00 -2.25 17.15
CA SER A 813 -16.53 -2.20 15.75
C SER A 813 -15.07 -2.58 15.54
N SER A 814 -14.33 -2.92 16.60
CA SER A 814 -12.89 -3.22 16.53
C SER A 814 -12.58 -4.71 16.64
N TYR A 815 -13.58 -5.58 16.50
CA TYR A 815 -13.38 -7.02 16.59
C TYR A 815 -12.48 -7.52 15.46
N LYS A 816 -11.67 -8.55 15.74
CA LYS A 816 -10.74 -9.19 14.81
C LYS A 816 -10.80 -10.71 15.00
N PHE A 817 -10.48 -11.42 13.93
CA PHE A 817 -10.26 -12.86 13.94
C PHE A 817 -8.77 -13.17 13.84
N ARG A 818 -8.39 -14.32 14.35
CA ARG A 818 -7.07 -14.91 14.14
C ARG A 818 -7.22 -16.42 14.16
N VAL A 819 -6.46 -17.14 13.35
CA VAL A 819 -6.44 -18.61 13.41
C VAL A 819 -5.10 -19.04 13.97
N ASP A 820 -5.11 -19.78 15.08
CA ASP A 820 -3.91 -20.28 15.74
C ASP A 820 -3.77 -21.80 15.52
N ALA A 821 -2.56 -22.34 15.55
CA ALA A 821 -2.31 -23.77 15.51
C ALA A 821 -1.91 -24.28 16.91
N THR A 822 -2.27 -25.52 17.25
CA THR A 822 -1.97 -26.11 18.56
C THR A 822 -0.61 -26.80 18.63
N SER A 823 -0.08 -27.36 17.53
CA SER A 823 1.19 -28.10 17.49
C SER A 823 1.91 -28.06 16.11
N PRO A 824 3.07 -27.40 16.01
CA PRO A 824 3.63 -26.51 17.03
C PRO A 824 2.64 -25.38 17.34
N THR A 825 2.68 -24.88 18.57
CA THR A 825 1.78 -23.78 18.96
C THR A 825 2.16 -22.53 18.20
N THR A 826 1.23 -22.03 17.39
CA THR A 826 1.50 -20.95 16.44
C THR A 826 0.39 -19.95 16.48
N THR A 827 0.73 -18.70 16.70
CA THR A 827 -0.22 -17.60 16.62
C THR A 827 -0.32 -17.13 15.17
N GLY A 828 -1.49 -17.25 14.55
CA GLY A 828 -1.68 -16.75 13.19
C GLY A 828 -1.61 -15.23 13.12
N THR A 829 -1.62 -14.69 11.91
CA THR A 829 -1.74 -13.23 11.78
C THR A 829 -3.19 -12.83 12.04
N ALA A 830 -3.41 -11.87 12.94
CA ALA A 830 -4.75 -11.30 13.13
C ALA A 830 -5.21 -10.70 11.81
N TYR A 831 -6.46 -10.96 11.43
CA TYR A 831 -7.03 -10.42 10.21
C TYR A 831 -6.93 -8.89 10.24
N PRO A 832 -6.42 -8.25 9.17
CA PRO A 832 -6.06 -6.83 9.21
C PRO A 832 -7.29 -5.92 9.28
N LEU A 833 -8.45 -6.41 8.82
CA LEU A 833 -9.71 -5.69 8.86
C LEU A 833 -10.44 -5.97 10.18
N THR A 834 -10.92 -4.90 10.82
CA THR A 834 -11.86 -5.00 11.94
C THR A 834 -13.28 -5.20 11.42
N PHE A 835 -14.12 -5.88 12.19
CA PHE A 835 -15.53 -6.06 11.89
C PHE A 835 -16.41 -5.68 13.07
N ASN A 836 -17.72 -5.52 12.81
CA ASN A 836 -18.66 -5.12 13.83
C ASN A 836 -19.38 -6.34 14.40
N VAL A 837 -19.47 -6.38 15.73
CA VAL A 837 -20.43 -7.25 16.44
C VAL A 837 -21.54 -6.37 16.98
N GLY A 838 -22.77 -6.71 16.64
CA GLY A 838 -23.97 -6.02 17.09
C GLY A 838 -24.76 -6.88 18.06
N THR A 839 -25.50 -6.23 18.95
CA THR A 839 -26.52 -6.88 19.78
C THR A 839 -27.87 -6.73 19.10
N GLU A 840 -28.67 -7.79 19.13
CA GLU A 840 -30.02 -7.78 18.59
C GLU A 840 -30.82 -6.63 19.22
N THR A 841 -31.24 -5.70 18.37
CA THR A 841 -31.97 -4.48 18.71
C THR A 841 -33.24 -4.43 17.87
N LEU A 842 -34.29 -3.83 18.43
CA LEU A 842 -35.53 -3.61 17.69
C LEU A 842 -35.39 -2.34 16.84
N TYR A 843 -35.67 -2.45 15.55
CA TYR A 843 -35.74 -1.34 14.60
C TYR A 843 -37.16 -1.23 14.05
N TYR A 844 -37.52 -0.04 13.59
CA TYR A 844 -38.89 0.36 13.22
C TYR A 844 -38.91 0.73 11.75
N LEU A 845 -39.90 0.30 10.97
CA LEU A 845 -39.95 0.61 9.53
C LEU A 845 -39.93 2.13 9.36
N ASP A 846 -39.10 2.62 8.45
CA ASP A 846 -38.95 4.04 8.09
C ASP A 846 -39.22 4.14 6.59
N ALA A 847 -40.50 4.21 6.25
CA ALA A 847 -40.97 4.07 4.87
C ALA A 847 -40.88 5.38 4.08
N ASP A 848 -40.77 6.53 4.73
CA ASP A 848 -40.54 7.84 4.09
C ASP A 848 -39.10 8.37 4.22
N ALA A 849 -38.24 7.63 4.94
CA ALA A 849 -36.80 7.85 5.08
C ALA A 849 -36.42 9.13 5.86
N ASP A 850 -37.19 9.49 6.89
CA ASP A 850 -36.95 10.67 7.72
C ASP A 850 -36.12 10.39 8.99
N GLY A 851 -35.86 9.11 9.29
CA GLY A 851 -35.06 8.66 10.43
C GLY A 851 -35.87 8.39 11.70
N TYR A 852 -37.18 8.56 11.67
CA TYR A 852 -38.15 8.05 12.63
C TYR A 852 -38.86 6.86 11.98
N GLY A 853 -39.32 5.92 12.79
CA GLY A 853 -39.96 4.73 12.26
C GLY A 853 -41.21 4.36 13.03
N ASN A 854 -42.05 3.60 12.35
CA ASN A 854 -43.35 3.17 12.84
C ASN A 854 -43.22 2.21 14.03
N PRO A 855 -43.72 2.57 15.23
CA PRO A 855 -43.62 1.72 16.42
C PRO A 855 -44.33 0.36 16.29
N ASP A 856 -45.31 0.24 15.39
CA ASP A 856 -46.09 -0.98 15.19
C ASP A 856 -45.46 -1.95 14.18
N ILE A 857 -44.53 -1.47 13.34
CA ILE A 857 -43.86 -2.30 12.33
C ILE A 857 -42.39 -2.42 12.68
N THR A 858 -42.03 -3.56 13.28
CA THR A 858 -40.69 -3.77 13.83
C THR A 858 -39.95 -4.91 13.16
N THR A 859 -38.63 -4.82 13.19
CA THR A 859 -37.72 -5.92 12.85
C THR A 859 -36.61 -6.00 13.89
N SER A 860 -36.19 -7.22 14.23
CA SER A 860 -35.04 -7.45 15.10
C SER A 860 -33.81 -7.66 14.25
N ALA A 861 -32.79 -6.84 14.45
CA ALA A 861 -31.51 -6.98 13.78
C ALA A 861 -30.39 -6.47 14.69
N CYS A 862 -29.16 -6.89 14.43
CA CYS A 862 -28.02 -6.43 15.22
C CYS A 862 -27.42 -5.12 14.71
N PHE A 863 -27.87 -4.70 13.53
CA PHE A 863 -27.49 -3.48 12.83
C PHE A 863 -28.71 -2.93 12.13
N LEU A 864 -28.74 -1.61 11.96
CA LEU A 864 -29.85 -0.89 11.32
C LEU A 864 -30.13 -1.46 9.92
N PRO A 865 -31.26 -2.14 9.70
CA PRO A 865 -31.63 -2.63 8.38
C PRO A 865 -31.98 -1.47 7.45
N ALA A 866 -31.70 -1.62 6.16
CA ALA A 866 -32.12 -0.63 5.17
C ALA A 866 -33.65 -0.46 5.18
N GLY A 867 -34.11 0.79 5.22
CA GLY A 867 -35.54 1.13 5.31
C GLY A 867 -36.14 1.03 6.71
N TYR A 868 -35.31 0.99 7.76
CA TYR A 868 -35.75 1.02 9.15
C TYR A 868 -34.98 2.11 9.91
N ALA A 869 -35.56 2.63 10.98
CA ALA A 869 -35.00 3.58 11.93
C ALA A 869 -34.83 2.97 13.33
N ALA A 870 -33.91 3.53 14.12
CA ALA A 870 -33.75 3.18 15.54
C ALA A 870 -34.76 3.93 16.44
N ASN A 871 -35.30 5.04 15.95
CA ASN A 871 -36.28 5.84 16.65
C ASN A 871 -37.69 5.38 16.27
N ASN A 872 -38.57 5.22 17.26
CA ASN A 872 -39.92 4.68 17.07
C ASN A 872 -41.04 5.72 17.22
N SER A 873 -40.70 7.00 17.09
CA SER A 873 -41.64 8.08 17.40
C SER A 873 -42.55 8.45 16.22
N ASP A 874 -42.36 7.85 15.05
CA ASP A 874 -43.10 8.24 13.86
C ASP A 874 -44.56 7.83 13.94
N CYS A 875 -45.45 8.82 13.86
CA CYS A 875 -46.89 8.64 13.87
C CYS A 875 -47.51 8.61 12.46
N ASP A 876 -46.75 8.96 11.42
CA ASP A 876 -47.16 8.96 10.01
C ASP A 876 -45.97 8.65 9.09
N ASP A 877 -45.60 7.35 9.10
CA ASP A 877 -44.53 6.71 8.33
C ASP A 877 -44.73 6.74 6.79
N THR A 878 -45.56 7.64 6.30
CA THR A 878 -45.74 7.91 4.87
C THR A 878 -45.43 9.36 4.49
N ASN A 879 -45.09 10.19 5.48
CA ASN A 879 -44.86 11.62 5.32
C ASN A 879 -43.78 12.13 6.28
N ALA A 880 -42.57 12.30 5.74
CA ALA A 880 -41.33 12.71 6.43
C ALA A 880 -41.38 14.04 7.21
N ALA A 881 -42.49 14.78 7.13
CA ALA A 881 -42.72 15.97 7.93
C ALA A 881 -43.44 15.67 9.26
N ASN A 882 -44.14 14.53 9.37
CA ASN A 882 -45.10 14.23 10.42
C ASN A 882 -44.61 13.11 11.36
N HIS A 883 -43.50 13.34 12.05
CA HIS A 883 -42.90 12.31 12.92
C HIS A 883 -43.25 12.46 14.42
N GLU A 884 -44.11 13.41 14.81
CA GLU A 884 -44.51 13.64 16.21
C GLU A 884 -46.00 13.96 16.34
N GLY A 885 -46.64 13.37 17.36
CA GLY A 885 -48.05 13.62 17.67
C GLY A 885 -48.21 14.78 18.64
N TYR A 886 -48.98 15.80 18.26
CA TYR A 886 -49.26 16.96 19.12
C TYR A 886 -50.74 17.01 19.54
N PRO A 887 -51.03 17.40 20.79
CA PRO A 887 -52.40 17.55 21.25
C PRO A 887 -53.02 18.84 20.71
N PHE A 888 -54.15 18.72 20.02
CA PHE A 888 -55.00 19.85 19.62
C PHE A 888 -56.42 19.66 20.14
N TYR A 889 -57.17 20.76 20.27
CA TYR A 889 -58.58 20.72 20.63
C TYR A 889 -59.43 20.45 19.39
N VAL A 890 -60.47 19.64 19.51
CA VAL A 890 -61.41 19.38 18.41
C VAL A 890 -62.13 20.69 18.06
N ASP A 891 -62.19 21.02 16.78
CA ASP A 891 -62.87 22.20 16.22
C ASP A 891 -63.80 21.69 15.11
N ALA A 892 -64.98 21.22 15.52
CA ALA A 892 -65.88 20.46 14.64
C ALA A 892 -66.72 21.35 13.73
N ASP A 893 -66.91 22.64 14.05
CA ASP A 893 -67.58 23.62 13.20
C ASP A 893 -66.64 24.52 12.38
N GLY A 894 -65.33 24.49 12.68
CA GLY A 894 -64.26 25.08 11.88
C GLY A 894 -64.09 26.59 12.09
N ASP A 895 -64.49 27.13 13.23
CA ASP A 895 -64.42 28.56 13.54
C ASP A 895 -63.07 29.02 14.11
N GLY A 896 -62.18 28.06 14.41
CA GLY A 896 -60.84 28.29 14.96
C GLY A 896 -60.79 28.28 16.49
N PHE A 897 -61.88 28.02 17.19
CA PHE A 897 -61.94 27.75 18.63
C PHE A 897 -62.29 26.28 18.83
N GLY A 898 -61.43 25.55 19.55
CA GLY A 898 -61.70 24.15 19.85
C GLY A 898 -62.42 24.01 21.18
N SER A 899 -63.07 22.87 21.36
CA SER A 899 -63.68 22.48 22.63
C SER A 899 -62.64 22.15 23.69
N THR A 900 -63.10 21.69 24.86
CA THR A 900 -62.19 21.15 25.89
C THR A 900 -61.67 19.73 25.56
N ALA A 901 -62.18 19.09 24.51
CA ALA A 901 -61.75 17.76 24.10
C ALA A 901 -60.45 17.84 23.29
N GLN A 902 -59.39 17.21 23.79
CA GLN A 902 -58.12 17.10 23.08
C GLN A 902 -58.01 15.78 22.31
N GLN A 903 -57.42 15.87 21.11
CA GLN A 903 -56.98 14.73 20.33
C GLN A 903 -55.52 14.93 19.91
N THR A 904 -54.72 13.87 20.05
CA THR A 904 -53.36 13.85 19.50
C THR A 904 -53.44 13.63 18.00
N VAL A 905 -52.88 14.55 17.22
CA VAL A 905 -52.83 14.50 15.77
C VAL A 905 -51.39 14.51 15.32
N CYS A 906 -51.07 13.65 14.36
CA CYS A 906 -49.76 13.59 13.75
C CYS A 906 -49.57 14.75 12.78
N THR A 907 -48.61 15.64 13.03
CA THR A 907 -48.37 16.82 12.18
C THR A 907 -46.97 17.38 12.41
N ALA A 908 -46.42 18.06 11.40
CA ALA A 908 -45.09 18.65 11.43
C ALA A 908 -44.88 19.80 12.44
N ASN A 909 -45.94 20.39 12.99
CA ASN A 909 -45.81 21.59 13.80
C ASN A 909 -46.87 21.67 14.91
N ALA A 910 -46.42 21.60 16.17
CA ALA A 910 -47.24 21.77 17.36
C ALA A 910 -47.99 23.11 17.43
N ASN A 911 -47.57 24.12 16.65
CA ASN A 911 -48.14 25.46 16.64
C ASN A 911 -49.04 25.73 15.43
N VAL A 912 -49.35 24.71 14.62
CA VAL A 912 -50.26 24.84 13.48
C VAL A 912 -51.27 23.70 13.56
N ALA A 913 -52.48 24.01 14.04
CA ALA A 913 -53.54 23.03 14.13
C ALA A 913 -54.01 22.59 12.72
N PRO A 914 -54.09 21.29 12.43
CA PRO A 914 -54.67 20.76 11.19
C PRO A 914 -56.16 21.09 11.08
N THR A 915 -56.72 21.04 9.87
CA THR A 915 -58.17 21.26 9.65
C THR A 915 -59.02 20.32 10.52
N GLY A 916 -60.01 20.88 11.22
CA GLY A 916 -60.84 20.17 12.19
C GLY A 916 -60.32 20.22 13.63
N PHE A 917 -59.22 20.95 13.87
CA PHE A 917 -58.63 21.15 15.18
C PHE A 917 -58.21 22.61 15.41
N SER A 918 -58.09 22.99 16.68
CA SER A 918 -57.62 24.30 17.12
C SER A 918 -56.59 24.19 18.24
N LEU A 919 -55.75 25.23 18.37
CA LEU A 919 -54.88 25.45 19.53
C LEU A 919 -55.62 26.09 20.71
N ASN A 920 -56.79 26.65 20.45
CA ASN A 920 -57.63 27.30 21.43
C ASN A 920 -58.69 26.32 21.95
N ASN A 921 -59.03 26.40 23.24
CA ASN A 921 -59.94 25.48 23.93
C ASN A 921 -61.18 26.16 24.53
N THR A 922 -61.47 27.38 24.08
CA THR A 922 -62.53 28.19 24.69
C THR A 922 -63.92 27.89 24.17
N ASP A 923 -64.06 27.06 23.14
CA ASP A 923 -65.36 26.80 22.54
C ASP A 923 -66.27 26.02 23.49
N CYS A 924 -67.40 26.64 23.82
CA CYS A 924 -68.41 26.07 24.70
C CYS A 924 -69.52 25.32 23.96
N ASP A 925 -69.59 25.42 22.62
CA ASP A 925 -70.53 24.74 21.73
C ASP A 925 -69.87 24.45 20.37
N ASP A 926 -69.03 23.40 20.37
CA ASP A 926 -68.23 22.84 19.24
C ASP A 926 -69.07 22.34 18.05
N THR A 927 -70.35 22.70 17.98
CA THR A 927 -71.25 22.37 16.87
C THR A 927 -71.82 23.62 16.20
N ASN A 928 -71.46 24.81 16.69
CA ASN A 928 -72.01 26.09 16.26
C ASN A 928 -70.98 27.23 16.35
N ALA A 929 -70.40 27.54 15.19
CA ALA A 929 -69.35 28.55 14.95
C ALA A 929 -69.65 29.99 15.42
N ALA A 930 -70.85 30.26 15.93
CA ALA A 930 -71.21 31.54 16.52
C ALA A 930 -71.00 31.58 18.04
N ASN A 931 -70.87 30.43 18.71
CA ASN A 931 -71.01 30.28 20.15
C ASN A 931 -69.71 29.76 20.80
N HIS A 932 -68.61 30.51 20.71
CA HIS A 932 -67.30 30.07 21.20
C HIS A 932 -66.92 30.61 22.60
N GLU A 933 -67.83 31.29 23.33
CA GLU A 933 -67.58 31.83 24.67
C GLU A 933 -68.82 31.72 25.57
N GLY A 934 -68.59 31.34 26.84
CA GLY A 934 -69.64 31.22 27.83
C GLY A 934 -69.81 32.53 28.62
N TYR A 935 -71.04 33.04 28.67
CA TYR A 935 -71.35 34.26 29.41
C TYR A 935 -72.29 34.00 30.60
N PRO A 936 -72.11 34.73 31.71
CA PRO A 936 -72.97 34.58 32.87
C PRO A 936 -74.34 35.24 32.67
N PHE A 937 -75.40 34.49 32.94
CA PHE A 937 -76.77 34.99 33.03
C PHE A 937 -77.44 34.51 34.31
N TYR A 938 -78.47 35.21 34.76
CA TYR A 938 -79.27 34.82 35.91
C TYR A 938 -80.37 33.85 35.47
N VAL A 939 -80.64 32.80 36.25
CA VAL A 939 -81.73 31.85 35.96
C VAL A 939 -83.06 32.60 36.02
N ASP A 940 -83.90 32.42 35.01
CA ASP A 940 -85.25 32.99 34.89
C ASP A 940 -86.21 31.82 34.60
N ALA A 941 -86.60 31.11 35.67
CA ALA A 941 -87.26 29.82 35.56
C ALA A 941 -88.77 29.94 35.25
N ASP A 942 -89.39 31.09 35.51
CA ASP A 942 -90.78 31.37 35.14
C ASP A 942 -90.93 32.21 33.85
N GLY A 943 -89.84 32.78 33.34
CA GLY A 943 -89.73 33.40 32.03
C GLY A 943 -90.25 34.83 31.95
N ASP A 944 -90.27 35.57 33.07
CA ASP A 944 -90.80 36.93 33.15
C ASP A 944 -89.78 38.03 32.77
N GLY A 945 -88.51 37.64 32.60
CA GLY A 945 -87.41 38.53 32.24
C GLY A 945 -86.61 39.08 33.44
N PHE A 946 -86.93 38.70 34.67
CA PHE A 946 -86.15 38.97 35.87
C PHE A 946 -85.56 37.65 36.35
N GLY A 947 -84.24 37.55 36.44
CA GLY A 947 -83.60 36.35 36.95
C GLY A 947 -83.40 36.43 38.45
N SER A 948 -83.23 35.26 39.08
CA SER A 948 -82.84 35.17 40.48
C SER A 948 -81.41 35.64 40.73
N THR A 949 -80.95 35.54 41.97
CA THR A 949 -79.52 35.72 42.30
C THR A 949 -78.64 34.56 41.84
N ALA A 950 -79.23 33.46 41.34
CA ALA A 950 -78.49 32.31 40.86
C ALA A 950 -77.98 32.55 39.43
N GLN A 951 -76.67 32.59 39.28
CA GLN A 951 -76.01 32.80 37.98
C GLN A 951 -75.59 31.46 37.37
N GLN A 952 -75.83 31.28 36.08
CA GLN A 952 -75.32 30.16 35.29
C GLN A 952 -74.58 30.69 34.05
N THR A 953 -73.48 30.04 33.71
CA THR A 953 -72.76 30.33 32.46
C THR A 953 -73.44 29.61 31.32
N VAL A 954 -73.88 30.35 30.31
CA VAL A 954 -74.55 29.82 29.12
C VAL A 954 -73.72 30.17 27.89
N CYS A 955 -73.56 29.20 27.01
CA CYS A 955 -72.86 29.38 25.75
C CYS A 955 -73.73 30.14 24.75
N THR A 956 -73.27 31.30 24.26
CA THR A 956 -74.04 32.14 23.33
C THR A 956 -73.14 33.15 22.61
N ALA A 957 -73.47 33.48 21.37
CA ALA A 957 -72.77 34.45 20.54
C ALA A 957 -72.80 35.90 21.06
N ASN A 958 -73.67 36.23 22.03
CA ASN A 958 -73.85 37.61 22.48
C ASN A 958 -74.08 37.70 24.00
N PRO A 959 -73.15 38.31 24.77
CA PRO A 959 -73.30 38.48 26.23
C PRO A 959 -74.43 39.43 26.63
N ASN A 960 -74.97 40.20 25.69
CA ASN A 960 -76.03 41.19 25.94
C ASN A 960 -77.43 40.69 25.57
N VAL A 961 -77.57 39.42 25.19
CA VAL A 961 -78.86 38.82 24.86
C VAL A 961 -78.98 37.51 25.63
N ALA A 962 -79.75 37.53 26.72
CA ALA A 962 -79.98 36.35 27.53
C ALA A 962 -80.76 35.28 26.72
N PRO A 963 -80.28 34.02 26.67
CA PRO A 963 -81.03 32.91 26.08
C PRO A 963 -82.33 32.62 26.86
N THR A 964 -83.29 31.95 26.21
CA THR A 964 -84.56 31.57 26.86
C THR A 964 -84.32 30.77 28.14
N GLY A 965 -84.99 31.16 29.24
CA GLY A 965 -84.79 30.60 30.58
C GLY A 965 -83.73 31.32 31.41
N PHE A 966 -83.18 32.41 30.90
CA PHE A 966 -82.20 33.25 31.59
C PHE A 966 -82.49 34.75 31.40
N SER A 967 -81.98 35.58 32.31
CA SER A 967 -82.06 37.03 32.26
C SER A 967 -80.71 37.70 32.53
N LEU A 968 -80.55 38.93 32.06
CA LEU A 968 -79.45 39.83 32.45
C LEU A 968 -79.70 40.54 33.79
N ASN A 969 -80.93 40.44 34.29
CA ASN A 969 -81.39 41.05 35.52
C ASN A 969 -81.43 40.01 36.65
N ASN A 970 -81.06 40.38 37.87
CA ASN A 970 -80.91 39.50 39.03
C ASN A 970 -81.83 39.84 40.21
N THR A 971 -82.93 40.53 39.93
CA THR A 971 -83.77 41.13 40.98
C THR A 971 -84.93 40.26 41.41
N ASP A 972 -85.14 39.10 40.80
CA ASP A 972 -86.26 38.23 41.14
C ASP A 972 -86.08 37.56 42.52
N CYS A 973 -87.06 37.78 43.40
CA CYS A 973 -87.09 37.23 44.74
C CYS A 973 -87.88 35.91 44.85
N ASP A 974 -88.61 35.49 43.81
CA ASP A 974 -89.39 34.25 43.72
C ASP A 974 -89.43 33.75 42.27
N ASP A 975 -88.30 33.20 41.82
CA ASP A 975 -87.97 32.63 40.49
C ASP A 975 -88.81 31.40 40.10
N THR A 976 -89.96 31.21 40.73
CA THR A 976 -90.93 30.16 40.39
C THR A 976 -92.30 30.74 40.06
N ASN A 977 -92.46 32.06 40.13
CA ASN A 977 -93.72 32.76 40.00
C ASN A 977 -93.57 34.14 39.35
N ALA A 978 -93.88 34.21 38.05
CA ALA A 978 -93.75 35.38 37.17
C ALA A 978 -94.51 36.65 37.59
N ALA A 979 -95.26 36.60 38.70
CA ALA A 979 -95.92 37.76 39.28
C ALA A 979 -95.10 38.41 40.42
N ASN A 980 -94.11 37.73 40.97
CA ASN A 980 -93.44 38.06 42.22
C ASN A 980 -91.93 38.33 42.02
N HIS A 981 -91.56 39.38 41.29
CA HIS A 981 -90.14 39.67 41.00
C HIS A 981 -89.52 40.77 41.88
N GLU A 982 -90.23 41.31 42.88
CA GLU A 982 -89.73 42.36 43.78
C GLU A 982 -90.14 42.10 45.24
N GLY A 983 -89.17 42.27 46.15
CA GLY A 983 -89.37 42.06 47.58
C GLY A 983 -89.82 43.35 48.26
N TYR A 984 -90.95 43.29 48.96
CA TYR A 984 -91.49 44.45 49.68
C TYR A 984 -91.47 44.24 51.20
N PRO A 985 -91.21 45.28 51.99
CA PRO A 985 -91.10 45.14 53.43
C PRO A 985 -92.47 45.20 54.10
N PHE A 986 -92.85 44.13 54.82
CA PHE A 986 -94.05 44.05 55.65
C PHE A 986 -93.69 43.82 57.12
N TYR A 987 -94.60 44.13 58.03
CA TYR A 987 -94.42 43.89 59.46
C TYR A 987 -94.90 42.48 59.82
N VAL A 988 -94.19 41.75 60.68
CA VAL A 988 -94.60 40.40 61.11
C VAL A 988 -95.89 40.49 61.92
N ASP A 989 -96.88 39.66 61.62
CA ASP A 989 -98.18 39.56 62.30
C ASP A 989 -98.38 38.07 62.68
N ALA A 990 -97.86 37.69 63.85
CA ALA A 990 -97.70 36.28 64.20
C ALA A 990 -98.99 35.63 64.73
N ASP A 991 -99.94 36.41 65.25
CA ASP A 991 -101.25 35.94 65.69
C ASP A 991 -102.36 36.13 64.65
N GLY A 992 -102.11 36.93 63.60
CA GLY A 992 -102.95 37.07 62.41
C GLY A 992 -104.12 38.02 62.58
N ASP A 993 -104.04 38.99 63.50
CA ASP A 993 -105.12 39.95 63.79
C ASP A 993 -105.19 41.12 62.77
N GLY A 994 -104.15 41.29 61.96
CA GLY A 994 -104.02 42.33 60.95
C GLY A 994 -103.14 43.52 61.34
N PHE A 995 -102.54 43.54 62.54
CA PHE A 995 -101.55 44.53 62.98
C PHE A 995 -100.22 43.82 63.25
N GLY A 996 -99.15 44.26 62.60
CA GLY A 996 -97.84 43.65 62.79
C GLY A 996 -97.04 44.31 63.91
N SER A 997 -96.00 43.63 64.39
CA SER A 997 -95.00 44.23 65.26
C SER A 997 -94.13 45.28 64.55
N THR A 998 -93.24 45.94 65.30
CA THR A 998 -92.21 46.81 64.70
C THR A 998 -91.15 46.08 63.88
N THR A 999 -91.17 44.73 63.86
CA THR A 999 -90.20 43.93 63.11
C THR A 999 -90.63 43.81 61.66
N GLN A 1000 -89.85 44.39 60.77
CA GLN A 1000 -90.09 44.36 59.34
C GLN A 1000 -89.33 43.20 58.67
N GLN A 1001 -90.01 42.44 57.81
CA GLN A 1001 -89.44 41.40 56.98
C GLN A 1001 -89.79 41.67 55.52
N THR A 1002 -88.79 41.55 54.64
CA THR A 1002 -89.02 41.61 53.20
C THR A 1002 -89.66 40.30 52.74
N VAL A 1003 -90.84 40.40 52.13
CA VAL A 1003 -91.57 39.27 51.56
C VAL A 1003 -91.76 39.51 50.08
N CYS A 1004 -91.53 38.46 49.29
CA CYS A 1004 -91.72 38.50 47.85
C CYS A 1004 -93.22 38.41 47.53
N THR A 1005 -93.76 39.41 46.82
CA THR A 1005 -95.21 39.44 46.49
C THR A 1005 -95.46 40.38 45.31
N ALA A 1006 -96.43 40.04 44.47
CA ALA A 1006 -96.86 40.81 43.31
C ALA A 1006 -97.45 42.19 43.64
N ASN A 1007 -97.78 42.46 44.91
CA ASN A 1007 -98.39 43.73 45.28
C ASN A 1007 -97.91 44.23 46.66
N PRO A 1008 -97.18 45.36 46.73
CA PRO A 1008 -96.69 45.93 47.98
C PRO A 1008 -97.81 46.42 48.91
N ASN A 1009 -99.05 46.55 48.42
CA ASN A 1009 -100.18 47.08 49.18
C ASN A 1009 -101.10 45.98 49.72
N VAL A 1010 -100.73 44.71 49.59
CA VAL A 1010 -101.48 43.58 50.14
C VAL A 1010 -100.51 42.70 50.91
N ALA A 1011 -100.57 42.77 52.24
CA ALA A 1011 -99.72 41.97 53.09
C ALA A 1011 -100.05 40.47 52.95
N PRO A 1012 -99.05 39.59 52.72
CA PRO A 1012 -99.24 38.15 52.75
C PRO A 1012 -99.63 37.65 54.15
N ALA A 1013 -100.26 36.47 54.23
CA ALA A 1013 -100.66 35.90 55.52
C ALA A 1013 -99.46 35.72 56.47
N GLY A 1014 -99.63 36.13 57.73
CA GLY A 1014 -98.55 36.21 58.72
C GLY A 1014 -97.79 37.55 58.72
N PHE A 1015 -98.24 38.52 57.92
CA PHE A 1015 -97.68 39.86 57.84
C PHE A 1015 -98.77 40.94 57.73
N SER A 1016 -98.44 42.16 58.12
CA SER A 1016 -99.28 43.35 58.01
C SER A 1016 -98.54 44.54 57.40
N LEU A 1017 -99.30 45.51 56.88
CA LEU A 1017 -98.80 46.84 56.48
C LEU A 1017 -98.76 47.83 57.65
N ASP A 1018 -99.44 47.49 58.73
CA ASP A 1018 -99.52 48.27 59.97
C ASP A 1018 -98.54 47.68 61.00
N ASN A 1019 -97.86 48.52 61.77
CA ASN A 1019 -96.81 48.13 62.72
C ASN A 1019 -97.14 48.44 64.18
N THR A 1020 -98.43 48.62 64.48
CA THR A 1020 -98.90 49.17 65.74
C THR A 1020 -99.20 48.11 66.81
N ASP A 1021 -98.92 46.83 66.58
CA ASP A 1021 -99.13 45.81 67.58
C ASP A 1021 -98.06 45.85 68.69
N CYS A 1022 -98.53 45.88 69.92
CA CYS A 1022 -97.72 45.96 71.13
C CYS A 1022 -97.39 44.59 71.76
N ASP A 1023 -98.07 43.51 71.36
CA ASP A 1023 -97.81 42.13 71.78
C ASP A 1023 -98.20 41.13 70.67
N ASP A 1024 -97.32 41.02 69.68
CA ASP A 1024 -97.40 40.21 68.44
C ASP A 1024 -97.36 38.70 68.67
N THR A 1025 -97.91 38.22 69.78
CA THR A 1025 -98.11 36.80 70.07
C THR A 1025 -99.52 36.51 70.60
N ASN A 1026 -100.38 37.52 70.68
CA ASN A 1026 -101.71 37.44 71.28
C ASN A 1026 -102.69 38.47 70.68
N ALA A 1027 -103.59 37.96 69.84
CA ALA A 1027 -104.60 38.69 69.06
C ALA A 1027 -105.68 39.44 69.87
#